data_AF-A0A940UZ98-F1
#
_entry.id   AF-A0A940UZ98-F1
#
_cell.length_a   1.000
_cell.length_b   1.000
_cell.length_c   1.000
_cell.angle_alpha   90.00
_cell.angle_beta   90.00
_cell.angle_gamma   90.00
#
_symmetry.space_group_name_H-M   'P 1'
#
loop_
_entity.id
_entity.type
_entity.pdbx_description
1 polymer ?
#
loop_
_entity_poly.entity_id
_entity_poly.type
_entity_poly.pdbx_seq_one_letter_code
_entity_poly.pdbx_strand_id
1 'polypeptide(L)'
;ITPYRAYIATDAMLRTLFRLFITRQNLLRWNTAEAVDSSIINSLRGYFLTMISSTGAALVLLLVLIYKNEPTVATLIYLVVIMSWAFAFLLSYRISQSKEYMEEEIKDSDKELLLDTSRRTWLFFKELSTKENNWLCPDSYQIAMVEKHSEKTSPTNIGLQLLAILTARDLGFETLSATLTSVENLMETVHKLTKWKGHLYNWYHINTLEVLSPAYISTVDSGNFFGHLLALKQGLLEQLENPILSKNIAIELQKTLIQSHYEGSIQEHYATIGEFIEDITDIWDELQGRERKQEEDPRWINELARMIEGIVEEAGTFKLKGDRFESQPNLVQLAKQGNKCAKAMVERIQKMSTKIDCLLCNADFRFLYNEKRMLFHIGYHVSSQTLDAGCYDLMASESALTSFLAIATGEVPQRHWSKLGRPLTMVNGIPCFVSWSGTMFEYLMPNLVLKEYEDSVYAQTSKAAVLQHIRYAREAGIPWGISESQYYRFDLNANYQYKAFGVPKLRLQPVRRNSMVVAPYATILALDYAKEEGFANLRLLKTLGMYGEFGFYEAIDYNSPDSVEMTPYCIVKSFMAHHQGMNLVAINNFLNHGIMRNRFHSEAMVKATEALLEEKRQSHLISIAKRGYTIKISKVYFREELYSNRYINSIAPKLPVTNYLSNNKYSLLLTSDGDGFSSYKDMMLYRFRADPYANSGNYIYIKDIGTGLLWSNSYHPTRVEPDKYQVIFSPHQAEILRRDGTVSTRTVISLDTNRNIEIRKVSLTNHSNEDKVIELTSYMEVVGDTNLAELSHPAFNKLFIESEYLEEQGIFLSKRRSGKQNNYPYIMHMLRTGVQPRKRVEYENDRLKFLGRNNTPQNPERVVDSIPLSNRAGFCNDPIMSLRILITIKTGETASVSFITGVCNSKEEAIAIGEELGKPYHIDDIFEKFKLQTEIELKYLEITRSQINAFQNLISPIFYPARPYRGPYENIRRNYKNQSFLWRFGISGDNPILLLSVKSIEDSEMIRDALKAYEYMKLNRLVVDLVILSDAKHGYLQELDDLVNDLTSSLRLYDADNSKPSLFLLHSYQMIPAEIDLLMTVARVVISDKTGIYFRNVKEKQQDLIEE
;
A
#
# COMPACT_ATOMS: atom_id res chain seq x y z
N ILE A 1 6.88 -56.14 18.61
CA ILE A 1 5.66 -55.73 17.84
C ILE A 1 5.24 -56.82 16.83
N THR A 2 6.16 -57.41 16.06
CA THR A 2 5.86 -58.41 15.00
C THR A 2 5.04 -59.63 15.46
N PRO A 3 5.31 -60.29 16.61
CA PRO A 3 4.52 -61.45 17.03
C PRO A 3 3.07 -61.11 17.37
N TYR A 4 2.84 -59.93 17.95
CA TYR A 4 1.51 -59.42 18.23
C TYR A 4 0.72 -59.14 16.94
N ARG A 5 1.34 -58.52 15.94
CA ARG A 5 0.73 -58.31 14.61
C ARG A 5 0.42 -59.62 13.92
N ALA A 6 1.31 -60.62 14.02
CA ALA A 6 1.08 -61.95 13.47
C ALA A 6 -0.12 -62.64 14.15
N TYR A 7 -0.20 -62.61 15.48
CA TYR A 7 -1.32 -63.16 16.23
C TYR A 7 -2.67 -62.54 15.82
N ILE A 8 -2.76 -61.20 15.73
CA ILE A 8 -3.97 -60.51 15.29
C ILE A 8 -4.35 -60.89 13.88
N ALA A 9 -3.39 -60.94 12.96
CA ALA A 9 -3.65 -61.31 11.57
C ALA A 9 -4.15 -62.77 11.48
N THR A 10 -3.55 -63.70 12.23
CA THR A 10 -3.99 -65.10 12.25
C THR A 10 -5.38 -65.27 12.86
N ASP A 11 -5.69 -64.59 13.97
CA ASP A 11 -7.04 -64.60 14.57
C ASP A 11 -8.08 -64.01 13.61
N ALA A 12 -7.76 -62.89 12.94
CA ALA A 12 -8.62 -62.29 11.95
C ALA A 12 -8.86 -63.23 10.75
N MET A 13 -7.81 -63.86 10.22
CA MET A 13 -7.89 -64.84 9.14
C MET A 13 -8.77 -66.03 9.54
N LEU A 14 -8.52 -66.64 10.71
CA LEU A 14 -9.28 -67.79 11.20
C LEU A 14 -10.75 -67.45 11.44
N ARG A 15 -11.05 -66.30 12.06
CA ARG A 15 -12.44 -65.85 12.25
C ARG A 15 -13.13 -65.56 10.93
N THR A 16 -12.41 -65.01 9.96
CA THR A 16 -12.94 -64.72 8.63
C THR A 16 -13.27 -66.01 7.89
N LEU A 17 -12.34 -66.98 7.91
CA LEU A 17 -12.56 -68.31 7.34
C LEU A 17 -13.74 -69.03 8.04
N PHE A 18 -13.80 -68.98 9.37
CA PHE A 18 -14.90 -69.57 10.15
C PHE A 18 -16.25 -68.93 9.81
N ARG A 19 -16.29 -67.60 9.64
CA ARG A 19 -17.51 -66.88 9.24
C ARG A 19 -17.94 -67.19 7.82
N LEU A 20 -16.99 -67.27 6.88
CA LEU A 20 -17.27 -67.55 5.47
C LEU A 20 -17.72 -69.00 5.24
N PHE A 21 -17.03 -69.95 5.85
CA PHE A 21 -17.24 -71.38 5.54
C PHE A 21 -18.20 -72.08 6.49
N ILE A 22 -18.31 -71.65 7.75
CA ILE A 22 -19.10 -72.36 8.77
C ILE A 22 -20.36 -71.58 9.16
N THR A 23 -20.22 -70.38 9.75
CA THR A 23 -21.39 -69.74 10.40
C THR A 23 -22.27 -68.91 9.46
N ARG A 24 -21.73 -68.36 8.36
CA ARG A 24 -22.41 -67.47 7.40
C ARG A 24 -23.18 -66.28 8.00
N GLN A 25 -22.94 -65.95 9.26
CA GLN A 25 -23.54 -64.82 9.97
C GLN A 25 -22.51 -63.71 10.20
N ASN A 26 -22.96 -62.45 10.28
CA ASN A 26 -22.11 -61.26 10.50
C ASN A 26 -21.01 -61.04 9.44
N LEU A 27 -21.28 -61.41 8.18
CA LEU A 27 -20.35 -61.27 7.05
C LEU A 27 -19.95 -59.83 6.74
N LEU A 28 -20.74 -58.84 7.20
CA LEU A 28 -20.51 -57.41 7.03
C LEU A 28 -20.02 -56.69 8.30
N ARG A 29 -19.76 -57.40 9.41
CA ARG A 29 -19.13 -56.79 10.60
C ARG A 29 -17.63 -56.60 10.33
N TRP A 30 -17.29 -55.48 9.71
CA TRP A 30 -15.97 -54.87 9.82
C TRP A 30 -15.88 -54.19 11.19
N ASN A 31 -15.08 -54.74 12.09
CA ASN A 31 -14.53 -53.88 13.13
C ASN A 31 -13.46 -53.05 12.42
N THR A 32 -13.68 -51.75 12.32
CA THR A 32 -12.64 -50.82 11.90
C THR A 32 -11.45 -50.96 12.85
N ALA A 33 -10.23 -50.73 12.35
CA ALA A 33 -9.03 -50.74 13.21
C ALA A 33 -9.23 -49.85 14.45
N GLU A 34 -9.99 -48.77 14.29
CA GLU A 34 -10.43 -47.83 15.31
C GLU A 34 -11.36 -48.42 16.39
N ALA A 35 -12.29 -49.32 16.04
CA ALA A 35 -13.12 -50.04 17.03
C ALA A 35 -12.29 -51.05 17.86
N VAL A 36 -11.16 -51.49 17.31
CA VAL A 36 -10.19 -52.34 18.02
C VAL A 36 -9.26 -51.47 18.88
N ASP A 37 -8.77 -50.34 18.36
CA ASP A 37 -7.90 -49.40 19.09
C ASP A 37 -8.63 -48.70 20.25
N SER A 38 -9.90 -48.36 20.10
CA SER A 38 -10.75 -47.82 21.20
C SER A 38 -11.06 -48.81 22.31
N SER A 39 -10.91 -50.12 22.05
CA SER A 39 -10.99 -51.15 23.10
C SER A 39 -9.69 -51.30 23.89
N ILE A 40 -8.59 -50.69 23.42
CA ILE A 40 -7.29 -50.67 24.09
C ILE A 40 -7.30 -49.52 25.10
N ILE A 41 -7.44 -49.87 26.38
CA ILE A 41 -7.29 -48.92 27.49
C ILE A 41 -5.89 -48.31 27.42
N ASN A 42 -5.77 -46.99 27.21
CA ASN A 42 -4.50 -46.24 27.08
C ASN A 42 -3.77 -46.12 28.44
N SER A 43 -3.46 -47.27 29.03
CA SER A 43 -2.75 -47.47 30.29
C SER A 43 -1.67 -48.51 30.08
N LEU A 44 -0.59 -48.44 30.87
CA LEU A 44 0.50 -49.43 30.80
C LEU A 44 0.00 -50.87 30.97
N ARG A 45 -1.00 -51.07 31.85
CA ARG A 45 -1.67 -52.36 32.06
C ARG A 45 -2.47 -52.81 30.84
N GLY A 46 -3.13 -51.88 30.14
CA GLY A 46 -3.87 -52.17 28.90
C GLY A 46 -2.96 -52.61 27.76
N TYR A 47 -1.84 -51.93 27.55
CA TYR A 47 -0.84 -52.34 26.54
C TYR A 47 -0.17 -53.68 26.87
N PHE A 48 0.08 -53.97 28.15
CA PHE A 48 0.64 -55.27 28.56
C PHE A 48 -0.32 -56.43 28.27
N LEU A 49 -1.59 -56.30 28.65
CA LEU A 49 -2.60 -57.36 28.44
C LEU A 49 -2.88 -57.61 26.96
N THR A 50 -2.97 -56.55 26.15
CA THR A 50 -3.23 -56.65 24.71
C THR A 50 -2.05 -57.25 23.95
N MET A 51 -0.81 -56.91 24.32
CA MET A 51 0.41 -57.39 23.65
C MET A 51 1.04 -58.64 24.30
N ILE A 52 0.32 -59.36 25.16
CA ILE A 52 0.84 -60.53 25.89
C ILE A 52 1.38 -61.64 24.97
N SER A 53 0.86 -61.75 23.74
CA SER A 53 1.36 -62.67 22.71
C SER A 53 2.81 -62.38 22.28
N SER A 54 3.24 -61.10 22.32
CA SER A 54 4.63 -60.70 22.07
C SER A 54 5.55 -61.19 23.20
N THR A 55 5.10 -61.08 24.45
CA THR A 55 5.84 -61.56 25.63
C THR A 55 5.89 -63.09 25.67
N GLY A 56 4.80 -63.77 25.30
CA GLY A 56 4.76 -65.23 25.16
C GLY A 56 5.70 -65.75 24.09
N ALA A 57 5.77 -65.09 22.93
CA ALA A 57 6.73 -65.44 21.87
C ALA A 57 8.18 -65.23 22.32
N ALA A 58 8.46 -64.18 23.09
CA ALA A 58 9.78 -63.94 23.68
C ALA A 58 10.17 -65.04 24.69
N LEU A 59 9.23 -65.52 25.51
CA LEU A 59 9.46 -66.60 26.46
C LEU A 59 9.76 -67.94 25.76
N VAL A 60 9.04 -68.25 24.67
CA VAL A 60 9.31 -69.46 23.86
C VAL A 60 10.70 -69.40 23.24
N LEU A 61 11.10 -68.25 22.68
CA LEU A 61 12.45 -68.05 22.14
C LEU A 61 13.53 -68.18 23.23
N LEU A 62 13.27 -67.67 24.43
CA LEU A 62 14.17 -67.80 25.57
C LEU A 62 14.37 -69.28 25.96
N LEU A 63 13.29 -70.07 26.01
CA LEU A 63 13.35 -71.50 26.30
C LEU A 63 14.11 -72.28 25.21
N VAL A 64 13.92 -71.93 23.94
CA VAL A 64 14.67 -72.52 22.81
C VAL A 64 16.16 -72.18 22.88
N LEU A 65 16.49 -70.94 23.26
CA LEU A 65 17.87 -70.49 23.43
C LEU A 65 18.57 -71.18 24.61
N ILE A 66 17.84 -71.47 25.71
CA ILE A 66 18.38 -72.22 26.85
C ILE A 66 18.62 -73.69 26.49
N TYR A 67 17.77 -74.27 25.63
CA TYR A 67 17.87 -75.67 25.23
C TYR A 67 18.95 -75.94 24.16
N LYS A 68 19.28 -74.94 23.33
CA LYS A 68 20.30 -75.06 22.27
C LYS A 68 21.60 -74.36 22.65
N ASN A 69 22.71 -75.08 22.53
CA ASN A 69 24.05 -74.54 22.81
C ASN A 69 24.59 -73.79 21.58
N GLU A 70 24.13 -72.55 21.38
CA GLU A 70 24.52 -71.68 20.26
C GLU A 70 25.81 -70.88 20.57
N PRO A 71 26.58 -70.45 19.55
CA PRO A 71 27.76 -69.61 19.74
C PRO A 71 27.38 -68.24 20.34
N THR A 72 28.28 -67.68 21.16
CA THR A 72 28.06 -66.48 22.00
C THR A 72 27.49 -65.28 21.24
N VAL A 73 27.90 -65.06 19.99
CA VAL A 73 27.40 -63.97 19.15
C VAL A 73 25.93 -64.17 18.78
N ALA A 74 25.52 -65.40 18.45
CA ALA A 74 24.13 -65.72 18.15
C ALA A 74 23.26 -65.55 19.41
N THR A 75 23.75 -66.00 20.57
CA THR A 75 23.08 -65.79 21.86
C THR A 75 22.81 -64.32 22.15
N LEU A 76 23.78 -63.44 21.87
CA LEU A 76 23.61 -62.00 22.05
C LEU A 76 22.52 -61.42 21.14
N ILE A 77 22.48 -61.83 19.86
CA ILE A 77 21.46 -61.39 18.90
C ILE A 77 20.07 -61.87 19.34
N TYR A 78 19.93 -63.14 19.73
CA TYR A 78 18.67 -63.69 20.21
C TYR A 78 18.20 -62.97 21.49
N LEU A 79 19.09 -62.66 22.42
CA LEU A 79 18.76 -61.88 23.62
C LEU A 79 18.23 -60.49 23.28
N VAL A 80 18.82 -59.79 22.30
CA VAL A 80 18.31 -58.49 21.84
C VAL A 80 16.90 -58.61 21.26
N VAL A 81 16.63 -59.64 20.48
CA VAL A 81 15.29 -59.89 19.91
C VAL A 81 14.28 -60.23 21.02
N ILE A 82 14.66 -61.09 21.97
CA ILE A 82 13.83 -61.47 23.13
C ILE A 82 13.49 -60.22 23.95
N MET A 83 14.47 -59.39 24.28
CA MET A 83 14.27 -58.14 25.00
C MET A 83 13.35 -57.19 24.23
N SER A 84 13.59 -57.02 22.92
CA SER A 84 12.74 -56.18 22.06
C SER A 84 11.27 -56.66 22.06
N TRP A 85 11.03 -57.97 22.08
CA TRP A 85 9.68 -58.54 22.06
C TRP A 85 9.01 -58.54 23.42
N ALA A 86 9.76 -58.79 24.50
CA ALA A 86 9.28 -58.77 25.88
C ALA A 86 8.90 -57.34 26.32
N PHE A 87 9.67 -56.34 25.91
CA PHE A 87 9.45 -54.92 26.26
C PHE A 87 8.68 -54.13 25.19
N ALA A 88 8.15 -54.80 24.16
CA ALA A 88 7.41 -54.14 23.08
C ALA A 88 6.21 -53.32 23.58
N PHE A 89 5.53 -53.76 24.64
CA PHE A 89 4.37 -53.05 25.20
C PHE A 89 4.77 -51.70 25.84
N LEU A 90 5.93 -51.63 26.50
CA LEU A 90 6.48 -50.40 27.08
C LEU A 90 6.86 -49.39 26.00
N LEU A 91 7.44 -49.88 24.90
CA LEU A 91 7.78 -49.03 23.75
C LEU A 91 6.51 -48.48 23.09
N SER A 92 5.51 -49.33 22.84
CA SER A 92 4.22 -48.90 22.29
C SER A 92 3.49 -47.89 23.19
N TYR A 93 3.53 -48.10 24.52
CA TYR A 93 2.94 -47.16 25.48
C TYR A 93 3.66 -45.80 25.51
N ARG A 94 5.00 -45.78 25.45
CA ARG A 94 5.74 -44.50 25.36
C ARG A 94 5.49 -43.78 24.05
N ILE A 95 5.32 -44.49 22.94
CA ILE A 95 4.99 -43.90 21.64
C ILE A 95 3.54 -43.37 21.63
N SER A 96 2.64 -43.94 22.43
CA SER A 96 1.24 -43.50 22.52
C SER A 96 1.02 -42.31 23.46
N GLN A 97 2.02 -41.92 24.27
CA GLN A 97 1.97 -40.70 25.07
C GLN A 97 2.18 -39.48 24.16
N SER A 98 1.32 -38.47 24.31
CA SER A 98 1.58 -37.14 23.75
C SER A 98 2.80 -36.54 24.43
N LYS A 99 3.74 -35.98 23.65
CA LYS A 99 4.81 -35.16 24.23
C LYS A 99 4.20 -33.89 24.82
N GLU A 100 4.37 -33.70 26.13
CA GLU A 100 4.22 -32.37 26.75
C GLU A 100 5.54 -31.61 26.52
N TYR A 101 5.47 -30.46 25.85
CA TYR A 101 6.64 -29.59 25.69
C TYR A 101 6.93 -28.88 27.01
N MET A 102 8.21 -28.88 27.41
CA MET A 102 8.71 -27.98 28.45
C MET A 102 8.79 -26.58 27.86
N GLU A 103 8.00 -25.65 28.41
CA GLU A 103 7.85 -24.30 27.87
C GLU A 103 9.09 -23.44 28.13
N GLU A 104 9.53 -22.71 27.11
CA GLU A 104 10.50 -21.63 27.28
C GLU A 104 9.78 -20.41 27.86
N GLU A 105 10.20 -20.01 29.07
CA GLU A 105 9.70 -18.85 29.80
C GLU A 105 9.71 -17.59 28.90
N ILE A 106 8.57 -16.89 28.82
CA ILE A 106 8.45 -15.62 28.10
C ILE A 106 9.06 -14.52 28.97
N LYS A 107 9.92 -13.68 28.39
CA LYS A 107 10.48 -12.52 29.12
C LYS A 107 9.34 -11.58 29.53
N ASP A 108 9.38 -11.05 30.75
CA ASP A 108 8.35 -10.13 31.25
C ASP A 108 8.15 -8.91 30.33
N SER A 109 9.21 -8.39 29.73
CA SER A 109 9.13 -7.29 28.76
C SER A 109 8.37 -7.65 27.48
N ASP A 110 8.48 -8.90 27.03
CA ASP A 110 7.78 -9.40 25.83
C ASP A 110 6.29 -9.62 26.14
N LYS A 111 6.00 -10.16 27.33
CA LYS A 111 4.63 -10.32 27.83
C LYS A 111 3.94 -8.97 27.97
N GLU A 112 4.61 -7.98 28.56
CA GLU A 112 4.08 -6.62 28.70
C GLU A 112 3.82 -5.94 27.34
N LEU A 113 4.67 -6.16 26.33
CA LEU A 113 4.45 -5.62 24.99
C LEU A 113 3.13 -6.13 24.38
N LEU A 114 2.82 -7.41 24.56
CA LEU A 114 1.57 -7.99 24.08
C LEU A 114 0.38 -7.50 24.90
N LEU A 115 0.48 -7.45 26.23
CA LEU A 115 -0.58 -6.94 27.10
C LEU A 115 -0.88 -5.46 26.82
N ASP A 116 0.14 -4.62 26.59
CA ASP A 116 -0.05 -3.22 26.19
C ASP A 116 -0.74 -3.07 24.85
N THR A 117 -0.35 -3.90 23.89
CA THR A 117 -1.02 -3.96 22.59
C THR A 117 -2.48 -4.39 22.77
N SER A 118 -2.75 -5.41 23.57
CA SER A 118 -4.10 -5.89 23.84
C SER A 118 -4.98 -4.87 24.56
N ARG A 119 -4.47 -4.16 25.58
CA ARG A 119 -5.22 -3.10 26.28
C ARG A 119 -5.65 -2.00 25.31
N ARG A 120 -4.72 -1.51 24.48
CA ARG A 120 -5.01 -0.47 23.47
C ARG A 120 -5.95 -0.96 22.38
N THR A 121 -5.78 -2.19 21.91
CA THR A 121 -6.67 -2.79 20.92
C THR A 121 -8.06 -3.05 21.49
N TRP A 122 -8.20 -3.37 22.79
CA TRP A 122 -9.50 -3.50 23.45
C TRP A 122 -10.27 -2.18 23.45
N LEU A 123 -9.59 -1.05 23.67
CA LEU A 123 -10.21 0.27 23.61
C LEU A 123 -10.85 0.58 22.25
N PHE A 124 -10.35 0.00 21.15
CA PHE A 124 -10.97 0.14 19.81
C PHE A 124 -12.41 -0.37 19.82
N PHE A 125 -12.62 -1.57 20.35
CA PHE A 125 -13.96 -2.15 20.45
C PHE A 125 -14.79 -1.43 21.50
N LYS A 126 -14.20 -1.06 22.63
CA LYS A 126 -14.90 -0.40 23.73
C LYS A 126 -15.43 1.00 23.37
N GLU A 127 -14.63 1.79 22.65
CA GLU A 127 -14.98 3.18 22.31
C GLU A 127 -15.84 3.30 21.05
N LEU A 128 -15.64 2.41 20.06
CA LEU A 128 -16.35 2.49 18.77
C LEU A 128 -17.62 1.65 18.70
N SER A 129 -17.86 0.77 19.68
CA SER A 129 -19.07 -0.05 19.77
C SER A 129 -20.05 0.57 20.75
N THR A 130 -20.67 1.68 20.34
CA THR A 130 -21.60 2.45 21.19
C THR A 130 -23.07 2.08 20.94
N LYS A 131 -23.97 2.56 21.81
CA LYS A 131 -25.41 2.40 21.61
C LYS A 131 -25.93 3.03 20.30
N GLU A 132 -25.31 4.12 19.85
CA GLU A 132 -25.68 4.84 18.61
C GLU A 132 -25.45 3.98 17.37
N ASN A 133 -24.36 3.20 17.38
CA ASN A 133 -24.01 2.26 16.33
C ASN A 133 -24.59 0.85 16.58
N ASN A 134 -25.63 0.74 17.41
CA ASN A 134 -26.26 -0.51 17.82
C ASN A 134 -25.26 -1.55 18.39
N TRP A 135 -24.20 -1.11 19.06
CA TRP A 135 -23.11 -1.93 19.60
C TRP A 135 -22.27 -2.67 18.55
N LEU A 136 -22.42 -2.35 17.26
CA LEU A 136 -21.61 -2.91 16.18
C LEU A 136 -20.35 -2.08 15.99
N CYS A 137 -19.19 -2.75 15.92
CA CYS A 137 -17.95 -2.07 15.57
C CYS A 137 -17.93 -1.65 14.07
N PRO A 138 -17.41 -0.46 13.75
CA PRO A 138 -17.21 -0.03 12.37
C PRO A 138 -16.12 -0.86 11.69
N ASP A 139 -16.23 -1.10 10.38
CA ASP A 139 -15.28 -1.91 9.61
C ASP A 139 -13.85 -1.34 9.64
N SER A 140 -13.72 -0.02 9.61
CA SER A 140 -12.45 0.67 9.75
C SER A 140 -12.60 2.03 10.44
N TYR A 141 -11.52 2.47 11.09
CA TYR A 141 -11.34 3.80 11.66
C TYR A 141 -10.02 4.39 11.13
N GLN A 142 -10.11 5.48 10.38
CA GLN A 142 -8.98 6.15 9.74
C GLN A 142 -8.70 7.49 10.44
N ILE A 143 -7.42 7.78 10.66
CA ILE A 143 -6.95 9.02 11.30
C ILE A 143 -6.25 9.94 10.28
N ALA A 144 -5.93 9.46 9.08
CA ALA A 144 -5.18 10.23 8.09
C ALA A 144 -6.03 11.30 7.38
N MET A 145 -5.52 12.56 7.38
CA MET A 145 -6.08 13.80 6.83
C MET A 145 -7.41 14.27 7.46
N VAL A 146 -8.37 13.36 7.62
CA VAL A 146 -9.66 13.58 8.29
C VAL A 146 -9.98 12.32 9.08
N GLU A 147 -10.35 12.48 10.35
CA GLU A 147 -10.86 11.36 11.14
C GLU A 147 -12.19 10.86 10.58
N LYS A 148 -12.24 9.56 10.25
CA LYS A 148 -13.41 8.95 9.64
C LYS A 148 -13.60 7.54 10.16
N HIS A 149 -14.82 7.23 10.57
CA HIS A 149 -15.25 5.86 10.83
C HIS A 149 -16.09 5.36 9.66
N SER A 150 -15.95 4.07 9.37
CA SER A 150 -16.79 3.37 8.41
C SER A 150 -18.20 3.17 8.98
N GLU A 151 -19.23 3.48 8.20
CA GLU A 151 -20.64 3.28 8.61
C GLU A 151 -21.14 1.85 8.38
N LYS A 152 -20.24 0.91 8.03
CA LYS A 152 -20.57 -0.48 7.72
C LYS A 152 -19.84 -1.48 8.59
N THR A 153 -20.38 -2.70 8.70
CA THR A 153 -19.73 -3.86 9.35
C THR A 153 -20.05 -5.16 8.62
N SER A 154 -19.27 -6.22 8.90
CA SER A 154 -19.37 -7.54 8.27
C SER A 154 -19.58 -8.66 9.31
N PRO A 155 -20.05 -9.87 8.90
CA PRO A 155 -20.22 -10.99 9.82
C PRO A 155 -18.90 -11.44 10.48
N THR A 156 -17.78 -11.38 9.75
CA THR A 156 -16.46 -11.68 10.30
C THR A 156 -16.07 -10.68 11.39
N ASN A 157 -16.31 -9.38 11.18
CA ASN A 157 -16.05 -8.35 12.18
C ASN A 157 -16.88 -8.58 13.45
N ILE A 158 -18.17 -8.90 13.31
CA ILE A 158 -19.06 -9.21 14.45
C ILE A 158 -18.56 -10.45 15.22
N GLY A 159 -18.17 -11.52 14.50
CA GLY A 159 -17.64 -12.73 15.13
C GLY A 159 -16.35 -12.47 15.91
N LEU A 160 -15.43 -11.70 15.33
CA LEU A 160 -14.18 -11.32 15.99
C LEU A 160 -14.40 -10.34 17.15
N GLN A 161 -15.37 -9.43 17.05
CA GLN A 161 -15.77 -8.55 18.16
C GLN A 161 -16.27 -9.36 19.36
N LEU A 162 -17.05 -10.41 19.14
CA LEU A 162 -17.50 -11.32 20.21
C LEU A 162 -16.32 -12.04 20.89
N LEU A 163 -15.34 -12.51 20.12
CA LEU A 163 -14.13 -13.12 20.67
C LEU A 163 -13.19 -12.11 21.34
N ALA A 164 -13.18 -10.85 20.88
CA ALA A 164 -12.46 -9.76 21.52
C ALA A 164 -13.04 -9.46 22.91
N ILE A 165 -14.37 -9.42 23.06
CA ILE A 165 -15.05 -9.26 24.36
C ILE A 165 -14.64 -10.40 25.32
N LEU A 166 -14.67 -11.64 24.84
CA LEU A 166 -14.26 -12.79 25.65
C LEU A 166 -12.76 -12.75 25.99
N THR A 167 -11.93 -12.27 25.07
CA THR A 167 -10.48 -12.08 25.32
C THR A 167 -10.22 -11.02 26.37
N ALA A 168 -10.96 -9.91 26.36
CA ALA A 168 -10.85 -8.87 27.39
C ALA A 168 -11.14 -9.44 28.79
N ARG A 169 -12.10 -10.37 28.90
CA ARG A 169 -12.36 -11.12 30.13
C ARG A 169 -11.20 -12.01 30.54
N ASP A 170 -10.64 -12.80 29.63
CA ASP A 170 -9.53 -13.73 29.93
C ASP A 170 -8.27 -12.98 30.39
N LEU A 171 -7.98 -11.84 29.77
CA LEU A 171 -6.83 -11.00 30.10
C LEU A 171 -7.06 -10.12 31.34
N GLY A 172 -8.28 -9.99 31.84
CA GLY A 172 -8.61 -9.24 33.05
C GLY A 172 -8.94 -7.76 32.83
N PHE A 173 -9.21 -7.35 31.59
CA PHE A 173 -9.63 -5.98 31.26
C PHE A 173 -11.11 -5.72 31.61
N GLU A 174 -11.93 -6.77 31.68
CA GLU A 174 -13.38 -6.66 31.95
C GLU A 174 -13.87 -7.64 33.02
N THR A 175 -14.91 -7.21 33.74
CA THR A 175 -15.62 -8.04 34.71
C THR A 175 -16.57 -9.03 34.03
N LEU A 176 -17.01 -10.07 34.74
CA LEU A 176 -17.88 -11.09 34.16
C LEU A 176 -19.23 -10.48 33.75
N SER A 177 -19.77 -9.60 34.59
CA SER A 177 -21.03 -8.92 34.38
C SER A 177 -20.98 -7.98 33.17
N ALA A 178 -19.91 -7.19 33.03
CA ALA A 178 -19.72 -6.28 31.89
C ALA A 178 -19.52 -7.05 30.57
N THR A 179 -18.77 -8.16 30.62
CA THR A 179 -18.58 -9.08 29.49
C THR A 179 -19.92 -9.62 29.01
N LEU A 180 -20.74 -10.16 29.92
CA LEU A 180 -22.02 -10.76 29.58
C LEU A 180 -23.01 -9.73 29.04
N THR A 181 -23.07 -8.53 29.63
CA THR A 181 -23.91 -7.44 29.12
C THR A 181 -23.46 -6.99 27.73
N SER A 182 -22.16 -6.91 27.46
CA SER A 182 -21.64 -6.54 26.13
C SER A 182 -22.00 -7.59 25.06
N VAL A 183 -21.87 -8.88 25.40
CA VAL A 183 -22.29 -9.98 24.53
C VAL A 183 -23.81 -9.97 24.33
N GLU A 184 -24.60 -9.75 25.38
CA GLU A 184 -26.06 -9.66 25.29
C GLU A 184 -26.51 -8.53 24.37
N ASN A 185 -25.96 -7.33 24.52
CA ASN A 185 -26.25 -6.18 23.68
C ASN A 185 -25.94 -6.46 22.20
N LEU A 186 -24.75 -7.01 21.91
CA LEU A 186 -24.34 -7.34 20.55
C LEU A 186 -25.21 -8.46 19.95
N MET A 187 -25.53 -9.50 20.73
CA MET A 187 -26.38 -10.60 20.29
C MET A 187 -27.84 -10.17 20.06
N GLU A 188 -28.36 -9.21 20.83
CA GLU A 188 -29.66 -8.60 20.57
C GLU A 188 -29.68 -7.83 19.25
N THR A 189 -28.62 -7.10 18.93
CA THR A 189 -28.48 -6.46 17.60
C THR A 189 -28.41 -7.51 16.50
N VAL A 190 -27.56 -8.54 16.65
CA VAL A 190 -27.46 -9.65 15.68
C VAL A 190 -28.81 -10.31 15.46
N HIS A 191 -29.63 -10.48 16.51
CA HIS A 191 -30.97 -11.04 16.38
C HIS A 191 -31.86 -10.18 15.47
N LYS A 192 -31.80 -8.84 15.58
CA LYS A 192 -32.56 -7.88 14.77
C LYS A 192 -32.11 -7.80 13.31
N LEU A 193 -30.83 -8.09 13.02
CA LEU A 193 -30.30 -8.05 11.65
C LEU A 193 -31.09 -8.98 10.70
N THR A 194 -31.39 -8.49 9.50
CA THR A 194 -32.01 -9.29 8.44
C THR A 194 -31.07 -10.44 8.05
N LYS A 195 -31.60 -11.65 7.87
CA LYS A 195 -30.83 -12.87 7.55
C LYS A 195 -31.42 -13.56 6.31
N TRP A 196 -30.57 -14.25 5.57
CA TRP A 196 -30.97 -15.11 4.47
C TRP A 196 -30.64 -16.57 4.79
N LYS A 197 -31.66 -17.42 4.93
CA LYS A 197 -31.51 -18.83 5.32
C LYS A 197 -30.61 -19.03 6.55
N GLY A 198 -30.76 -18.16 7.55
CA GLY A 198 -29.93 -18.15 8.76
C GLY A 198 -28.60 -17.41 8.64
N HIS A 199 -28.11 -17.10 7.44
CA HIS A 199 -26.85 -16.38 7.22
C HIS A 199 -27.02 -14.87 7.31
N LEU A 200 -25.99 -14.20 7.82
CA LEU A 200 -25.86 -12.75 7.77
C LEU A 200 -25.39 -12.30 6.37
N TYR A 201 -25.80 -11.11 5.95
CA TYR A 201 -25.32 -10.44 4.75
C TYR A 201 -23.90 -9.91 4.95
N ASN A 202 -23.17 -9.75 3.86
CA ASN A 202 -21.78 -9.31 3.89
C ASN A 202 -21.60 -7.90 4.50
N TRP A 203 -22.56 -7.01 4.26
CA TRP A 203 -22.46 -5.62 4.72
C TRP A 203 -23.78 -5.11 5.30
N TYR A 204 -23.70 -4.56 6.51
CA TYR A 204 -24.79 -3.82 7.16
C TYR A 204 -24.36 -2.41 7.49
N HIS A 205 -25.30 -1.48 7.41
CA HIS A 205 -25.11 -0.14 7.97
C HIS A 205 -25.25 -0.19 9.50
N ILE A 206 -24.26 0.30 10.25
CA ILE A 206 -24.20 0.11 11.71
C ILE A 206 -25.26 0.91 12.47
N ASN A 207 -25.65 2.10 11.98
CA ASN A 207 -26.68 2.93 12.63
C ASN A 207 -28.12 2.47 12.31
N THR A 208 -28.42 2.13 11.05
CA THR A 208 -29.78 1.81 10.60
C THR A 208 -30.10 0.32 10.61
N LEU A 209 -29.08 -0.55 10.70
CA LEU A 209 -29.19 -2.01 10.56
C LEU A 209 -29.65 -2.48 9.17
N GLU A 210 -29.66 -1.59 8.18
CA GLU A 210 -30.06 -1.91 6.81
C GLU A 210 -28.96 -2.70 6.08
N VAL A 211 -29.39 -3.60 5.20
CA VAL A 211 -28.50 -4.37 4.33
C VAL A 211 -27.98 -3.47 3.21
N LEU A 212 -26.67 -3.36 3.07
CA LEU A 212 -26.06 -2.56 2.01
C LEU A 212 -26.08 -3.31 0.68
N SER A 213 -26.29 -2.57 -0.41
CA SER A 213 -26.27 -3.14 -1.77
C SER A 213 -24.83 -3.31 -2.27
N PRO A 214 -24.52 -4.43 -2.97
CA PRO A 214 -25.41 -5.55 -3.28
C PRO A 214 -25.64 -6.50 -2.09
N ALA A 215 -26.87 -7.02 -1.98
CA ALA A 215 -27.22 -8.01 -0.97
C ALA A 215 -26.54 -9.35 -1.28
N TYR A 216 -25.45 -9.64 -0.57
CA TYR A 216 -24.55 -10.77 -0.83
C TYR A 216 -24.33 -11.62 0.43
N ILE A 217 -24.31 -12.94 0.27
CA ILE A 217 -23.94 -13.90 1.32
C ILE A 217 -22.57 -14.49 0.98
N SER A 218 -21.60 -14.28 1.86
CA SER A 218 -20.24 -14.81 1.73
C SER A 218 -20.12 -16.14 2.49
N THR A 219 -19.56 -17.15 1.83
CA THR A 219 -19.31 -18.47 2.43
C THR A 219 -18.28 -18.37 3.57
N VAL A 220 -17.23 -17.56 3.38
CA VAL A 220 -16.16 -17.38 4.37
C VAL A 220 -16.67 -16.62 5.58
N ASP A 221 -17.33 -15.48 5.37
CA ASP A 221 -17.82 -14.66 6.48
C ASP A 221 -18.86 -15.38 7.32
N SER A 222 -19.68 -16.21 6.67
CA SER A 222 -20.61 -17.10 7.36
C SER A 222 -19.89 -18.10 8.26
N GLY A 223 -18.91 -18.84 7.72
CA GLY A 223 -18.21 -19.85 8.51
C GLY A 223 -17.37 -19.26 9.64
N ASN A 224 -16.74 -18.11 9.41
CA ASN A 224 -16.04 -17.37 10.47
C ASN A 224 -17.00 -16.93 11.57
N PHE A 225 -18.13 -16.31 11.23
CA PHE A 225 -19.13 -15.88 12.21
C PHE A 225 -19.63 -17.06 13.06
N PHE A 226 -20.04 -18.17 12.44
CA PHE A 226 -20.55 -19.33 13.18
C PHE A 226 -19.46 -20.07 13.95
N GLY A 227 -18.24 -20.16 13.42
CA GLY A 227 -17.10 -20.74 14.13
C GLY A 227 -16.72 -19.94 15.38
N HIS A 228 -16.69 -18.61 15.26
CA HIS A 228 -16.47 -17.70 16.39
C HIS A 228 -17.61 -17.75 17.41
N LEU A 229 -18.87 -17.87 16.97
CA LEU A 229 -20.00 -18.06 17.89
C LEU A 229 -19.87 -19.35 18.71
N LEU A 230 -19.34 -20.42 18.12
CA LEU A 230 -19.15 -21.67 18.84
C LEU A 230 -18.06 -21.57 19.90
N ALA A 231 -16.94 -20.93 19.56
CA ALA A 231 -15.88 -20.62 20.52
C ALA A 231 -16.39 -19.69 21.65
N LEU A 232 -17.22 -18.69 21.32
CA LEU A 232 -17.87 -17.82 22.30
C LEU A 232 -18.78 -18.62 23.24
N LYS A 233 -19.66 -19.49 22.70
CA LYS A 233 -20.57 -20.32 23.50
C LYS A 233 -19.80 -21.11 24.54
N GLN A 234 -18.77 -21.83 24.11
CA GLN A 234 -17.96 -22.66 25.00
C GLN A 234 -17.16 -21.81 26.00
N GLY A 235 -16.68 -20.64 25.58
CA GLY A 235 -16.04 -19.67 26.48
C GLY A 235 -16.97 -19.10 27.54
N LEU A 236 -18.23 -18.81 27.22
CA LEU A 236 -19.24 -18.36 28.20
C LEU A 236 -19.57 -19.47 29.20
N LEU A 237 -19.68 -20.72 28.75
CA LEU A 237 -19.91 -21.87 29.62
C LEU A 237 -18.72 -22.12 30.56
N GLU A 238 -17.49 -21.91 30.09
CA GLU A 238 -16.28 -21.99 30.90
C GLU A 238 -16.28 -20.97 32.05
N GLN A 239 -16.87 -19.78 31.85
CA GLN A 239 -16.99 -18.77 32.91
C GLN A 239 -17.84 -19.21 34.11
N LEU A 240 -18.61 -20.30 33.99
CA LEU A 240 -19.33 -20.89 35.13
C LEU A 240 -18.38 -21.45 36.19
N GLU A 241 -17.23 -21.99 35.75
CA GLU A 241 -16.23 -22.63 36.60
C GLU A 241 -15.05 -21.72 36.90
N ASN A 242 -14.80 -20.70 36.06
CA ASN A 242 -13.75 -19.72 36.30
C ASN A 242 -14.06 -18.81 37.51
N PRO A 243 -13.02 -18.30 38.20
CA PRO A 243 -13.19 -17.32 39.27
C PRO A 243 -13.92 -16.06 38.82
N ILE A 244 -14.80 -15.53 39.67
CA ILE A 244 -15.51 -14.27 39.39
C ILE A 244 -14.52 -13.10 39.34
N LEU A 245 -13.65 -12.99 40.34
CA LEU A 245 -12.52 -12.07 40.34
C LEU A 245 -11.24 -12.86 40.08
N SER A 246 -10.71 -12.76 38.86
CA SER A 246 -9.44 -13.40 38.51
C SER A 246 -8.27 -12.57 39.05
N LYS A 247 -7.12 -13.22 39.30
CA LYS A 247 -5.89 -12.50 39.70
C LYS A 247 -5.44 -11.49 38.63
N ASN A 248 -5.71 -11.78 37.36
CA ASN A 248 -5.37 -10.90 36.24
C ASN A 248 -6.05 -9.53 36.35
N ILE A 249 -7.28 -9.46 36.87
CA ILE A 249 -8.00 -8.18 37.02
C ILE A 249 -7.24 -7.22 37.95
N ALA A 250 -6.71 -7.71 39.07
CA ALA A 250 -5.94 -6.88 40.01
C ALA A 250 -4.61 -6.42 39.38
N ILE A 251 -3.94 -7.31 38.64
CA ILE A 251 -2.70 -6.98 37.91
C ILE A 251 -2.96 -5.90 36.86
N GLU A 252 -4.00 -6.08 36.04
CA GLU A 252 -4.34 -5.11 34.99
C GLU A 252 -4.86 -3.79 35.56
N LEU A 253 -5.58 -3.80 36.69
CA LEU A 253 -5.97 -2.57 37.37
C LEU A 253 -4.74 -1.76 37.80
N GLN A 254 -3.73 -2.41 38.38
CA GLN A 254 -2.46 -1.77 38.74
C GLN A 254 -1.74 -1.22 37.50
N LYS A 255 -1.76 -1.94 36.38
CA LYS A 255 -1.17 -1.49 35.11
C LYS A 255 -1.89 -0.28 34.55
N THR A 256 -3.22 -0.30 34.51
CA THR A 256 -4.05 0.83 34.07
C THR A 256 -3.81 2.06 34.95
N LEU A 257 -3.63 1.88 36.26
CA LEU A 257 -3.27 2.95 37.19
C LEU A 257 -1.92 3.59 36.79
N ILE A 258 -0.89 2.79 36.54
CA ILE A 258 0.42 3.27 36.06
C ILE A 258 0.28 4.03 34.74
N GLN A 259 -0.53 3.53 33.80
CA GLN A 259 -0.74 4.17 32.49
C GLN A 259 -1.53 5.47 32.56
N SER A 260 -2.40 5.62 33.56
CA SER A 260 -3.15 6.85 33.80
C SER A 260 -2.29 7.98 34.36
N HIS A 261 -1.03 7.71 34.73
CA HIS A 261 -0.13 8.63 35.44
C HIS A 261 -0.71 9.13 36.78
N TYR A 262 -1.51 8.30 37.44
CA TYR A 262 -2.04 8.56 38.78
C TYR A 262 -0.96 8.39 39.85
N GLU A 263 -0.87 9.32 40.81
CA GLU A 263 0.17 9.35 41.86
C GLU A 263 -0.09 8.38 43.05
N GLY A 264 -1.02 7.43 42.93
CA GLY A 264 -1.33 6.44 43.97
C GLY A 264 -0.75 5.05 43.69
N SER A 265 -0.95 4.13 44.63
CA SER A 265 -0.60 2.72 44.46
C SER A 265 -1.57 1.82 45.23
N ILE A 266 -1.89 0.69 44.63
CA ILE A 266 -2.68 -0.39 45.23
C ILE A 266 -1.72 -1.34 45.96
N GLN A 267 -2.12 -1.93 47.08
CA GLN A 267 -1.29 -2.88 47.84
C GLN A 267 -0.99 -4.16 47.02
N GLU A 268 0.18 -4.77 47.25
CA GLU A 268 0.58 -5.99 46.52
C GLU A 268 -0.17 -7.25 46.98
N HIS A 269 -0.66 -7.29 48.22
CA HIS A 269 -1.28 -8.47 48.83
C HIS A 269 -2.47 -8.09 49.71
N TYR A 270 -3.62 -8.75 49.49
CA TYR A 270 -4.85 -8.58 50.28
C TYR A 270 -5.25 -9.88 50.96
N ALA A 271 -5.68 -9.82 52.23
CA ALA A 271 -6.16 -11.00 52.95
C ALA A 271 -7.61 -11.34 52.58
N THR A 272 -8.45 -10.31 52.40
CA THR A 272 -9.86 -10.45 52.02
C THR A 272 -10.17 -9.64 50.77
N ILE A 273 -11.21 -10.05 50.04
CA ILE A 273 -11.73 -9.26 48.90
C ILE A 273 -12.26 -7.91 49.40
N GLY A 274 -12.77 -7.83 50.64
CA GLY A 274 -13.21 -6.57 51.25
C GLY A 274 -12.12 -5.50 51.31
N GLU A 275 -10.92 -5.85 51.77
CA GLU A 275 -9.76 -4.94 51.84
C GLU A 275 -9.36 -4.41 50.45
N PHE A 276 -9.34 -5.28 49.44
CA PHE A 276 -9.08 -4.86 48.06
C PHE A 276 -10.12 -3.87 47.53
N ILE A 277 -11.41 -4.15 47.80
CA ILE A 277 -12.51 -3.28 47.38
C ILE A 277 -12.45 -1.92 48.07
N GLU A 278 -12.10 -1.87 49.36
CA GLU A 278 -11.94 -0.60 50.09
C GLU A 278 -10.83 0.26 49.47
N ASP A 279 -9.65 -0.32 49.23
CA ASP A 279 -8.50 0.39 48.65
C ASP A 279 -8.82 1.00 47.28
N ILE A 280 -9.48 0.24 46.38
CA ILE A 280 -9.87 0.78 45.07
C ILE A 280 -11.03 1.78 45.15
N THR A 281 -11.89 1.68 46.17
CA THR A 281 -12.99 2.65 46.37
C THR A 281 -12.43 3.99 46.85
N ASP A 282 -11.40 3.99 47.70
CA ASP A 282 -10.70 5.20 48.14
C ASP A 282 -10.08 5.93 46.94
N ILE A 283 -9.47 5.18 46.00
CA ILE A 283 -8.95 5.73 44.74
C ILE A 283 -10.08 6.34 43.90
N TRP A 284 -11.23 5.65 43.81
CA TRP A 284 -12.39 6.17 43.07
C TRP A 284 -12.94 7.47 43.66
N ASP A 285 -13.10 7.54 44.98
CA ASP A 285 -13.59 8.73 45.67
C ASP A 285 -12.62 9.92 45.51
N GLU A 286 -11.31 9.66 45.54
CA GLU A 286 -10.29 10.67 45.23
C GLU A 286 -10.39 11.15 43.77
N LEU A 287 -10.60 10.24 42.80
CA LEU A 287 -10.77 10.59 41.39
C LEU A 287 -12.01 11.44 41.12
N GLN A 288 -13.11 11.24 41.87
CA GLN A 288 -14.35 12.03 41.76
C GLN A 288 -14.26 13.37 42.51
N GLY A 289 -13.49 13.43 43.60
CA GLY A 289 -13.42 14.56 44.53
C GLY A 289 -12.44 15.68 44.17
N ARG A 290 -11.61 15.50 43.14
CA ARG A 290 -10.56 16.46 42.75
C ARG A 290 -10.67 16.95 41.31
N GLU A 291 -10.14 18.14 41.04
CA GLU A 291 -9.89 18.58 39.66
C GLU A 291 -8.70 17.79 39.08
N ARG A 292 -8.84 17.38 37.80
CA ARG A 292 -7.83 16.57 37.09
C ARG A 292 -6.49 17.30 36.99
N LYS A 293 -5.40 16.57 37.20
CA LYS A 293 -4.05 17.12 37.01
C LYS A 293 -3.69 17.16 35.53
N GLN A 294 -2.82 18.09 35.13
CA GLN A 294 -2.45 18.29 33.72
C GLN A 294 -1.58 17.15 33.15
N GLU A 295 -0.94 16.36 34.01
CA GLU A 295 -0.03 15.25 33.65
C GLU A 295 -0.75 13.90 33.45
N GLU A 296 -2.04 13.83 33.78
CA GLU A 296 -2.82 12.59 33.74
C GLU A 296 -3.40 12.32 32.35
N ASP A 297 -3.33 11.08 31.87
CA ASP A 297 -3.93 10.70 30.59
C ASP A 297 -5.46 10.53 30.77
N PRO A 298 -6.29 11.38 30.13
CA PRO A 298 -7.74 11.38 30.33
C PRO A 298 -8.40 10.06 29.92
N ARG A 299 -7.81 9.35 28.95
CA ARG A 299 -8.37 8.12 28.41
C ARG A 299 -8.18 6.97 29.39
N TRP A 300 -6.95 6.79 29.89
CA TRP A 300 -6.64 5.76 30.88
C TRP A 300 -7.27 6.05 32.24
N ILE A 301 -7.47 7.31 32.62
CA ILE A 301 -8.28 7.65 33.80
C ILE A 301 -9.72 7.18 33.64
N ASN A 302 -10.35 7.46 32.49
CA ASN A 302 -11.73 7.03 32.25
C ASN A 302 -11.84 5.50 32.27
N GLU A 303 -10.83 4.79 31.76
CA GLU A 303 -10.81 3.33 31.80
C GLU A 303 -10.55 2.78 33.21
N LEU A 304 -9.62 3.38 33.96
CA LEU A 304 -9.36 3.06 35.37
C LEU A 304 -10.66 3.18 36.19
N ALA A 305 -11.34 4.30 36.01
CA ALA A 305 -12.63 4.59 36.63
C ALA A 305 -13.63 3.46 36.35
N ARG A 306 -13.85 3.10 35.07
CA ARG A 306 -14.78 2.03 34.69
C ARG A 306 -14.39 0.67 35.26
N MET A 307 -13.10 0.32 35.26
CA MET A 307 -12.63 -0.94 35.84
C MET A 307 -12.97 -1.00 37.33
N ILE A 308 -12.70 0.07 38.08
CA ILE A 308 -13.02 0.13 39.52
C ILE A 308 -14.52 -0.01 39.74
N GLU A 309 -15.35 0.77 39.04
CA GLU A 309 -16.82 0.72 39.14
C GLU A 309 -17.34 -0.70 38.89
N GLY A 310 -16.89 -1.34 37.81
CA GLY A 310 -17.29 -2.70 37.45
C GLY A 310 -16.87 -3.74 38.50
N ILE A 311 -15.67 -3.63 39.07
CA ILE A 311 -15.16 -4.54 40.10
C ILE A 311 -15.95 -4.38 41.41
N VAL A 312 -16.21 -3.14 41.82
CA VAL A 312 -16.97 -2.82 43.04
C VAL A 312 -18.42 -3.31 42.91
N GLU A 313 -19.06 -3.06 41.76
CA GLU A 313 -20.42 -3.53 41.50
C GLU A 313 -20.50 -5.06 41.49
N GLU A 314 -19.55 -5.74 40.85
CA GLU A 314 -19.49 -7.20 40.77
C GLU A 314 -19.29 -7.84 42.16
N ALA A 315 -18.31 -7.33 42.93
CA ALA A 315 -18.05 -7.81 44.29
C ALA A 315 -19.24 -7.58 45.23
N GLY A 316 -19.95 -6.45 45.08
CA GLY A 316 -21.18 -6.14 45.81
C GLY A 316 -22.33 -7.08 45.43
N THR A 317 -22.54 -7.31 44.13
CA THR A 317 -23.61 -8.16 43.60
C THR A 317 -23.52 -9.60 44.09
N PHE A 318 -22.31 -10.15 44.14
CA PHE A 318 -22.09 -11.52 44.61
C PHE A 318 -21.78 -11.64 46.11
N LYS A 319 -21.72 -10.52 46.85
CA LYS A 319 -21.44 -10.45 48.29
C LYS A 319 -20.09 -11.07 48.68
N LEU A 320 -19.04 -10.76 47.91
CA LEU A 320 -17.72 -11.40 48.04
C LEU A 320 -16.82 -10.80 49.12
N LYS A 321 -17.20 -9.69 49.78
CA LYS A 321 -16.34 -8.97 50.72
C LYS A 321 -15.77 -9.83 51.86
N GLY A 322 -16.50 -10.85 52.30
CA GLY A 322 -16.08 -11.75 53.38
C GLY A 322 -15.19 -12.91 52.96
N ASP A 323 -14.99 -13.12 51.66
CA ASP A 323 -14.20 -14.23 51.13
C ASP A 323 -12.70 -13.89 51.12
N ARG A 324 -11.87 -14.92 51.31
CA ARG A 324 -10.40 -14.78 51.17
C ARG A 324 -10.07 -14.49 49.71
N PHE A 325 -9.13 -13.59 49.46
CA PHE A 325 -8.70 -13.24 48.11
C PHE A 325 -8.17 -14.47 47.33
N GLU A 326 -7.52 -15.41 48.05
CA GLU A 326 -7.03 -16.68 47.50
C GLU A 326 -8.12 -17.70 47.18
N SER A 327 -9.33 -17.57 47.75
CA SER A 327 -10.38 -18.58 47.61
C SER A 327 -11.04 -18.62 46.23
N GLN A 328 -10.88 -17.55 45.44
CA GLN A 328 -11.29 -17.43 44.04
C GLN A 328 -12.66 -18.08 43.75
N PRO A 329 -13.75 -17.61 44.38
CA PRO A 329 -15.07 -18.22 44.26
C PRO A 329 -15.55 -18.18 42.81
N ASN A 330 -16.15 -19.30 42.36
CA ASN A 330 -16.78 -19.40 41.05
C ASN A 330 -18.31 -19.44 41.14
N LEU A 331 -18.97 -19.19 40.01
CA LEU A 331 -20.43 -19.09 39.95
C LEU A 331 -21.12 -20.39 40.41
N VAL A 332 -20.61 -21.55 40.01
CA VAL A 332 -21.19 -22.85 40.35
C VAL A 332 -21.15 -23.11 41.86
N GLN A 333 -20.05 -22.76 42.53
CA GLN A 333 -19.90 -22.88 43.99
C GLN A 333 -20.86 -21.95 44.72
N LEU A 334 -20.90 -20.66 44.35
CA LEU A 334 -21.81 -19.70 44.99
C LEU A 334 -23.29 -20.02 44.74
N ALA A 335 -23.63 -20.50 43.55
CA ALA A 335 -24.98 -20.95 43.23
C ALA A 335 -25.40 -22.16 44.09
N LYS A 336 -24.49 -23.12 44.32
CA LYS A 336 -24.70 -24.25 45.24
C LYS A 336 -24.85 -23.80 46.70
N GLN A 337 -24.13 -22.77 47.11
CA GLN A 337 -24.24 -22.13 48.44
C GLN A 337 -25.51 -21.29 48.61
N GLY A 338 -26.36 -21.17 47.57
CA GLY A 338 -27.66 -20.51 47.64
C GLY A 338 -27.65 -19.02 47.28
N ASN A 339 -26.55 -18.49 46.73
CA ASN A 339 -26.49 -17.11 46.26
C ASN A 339 -27.44 -16.92 45.05
N LYS A 340 -28.47 -16.07 45.22
CA LYS A 340 -29.49 -15.81 44.19
C LYS A 340 -28.91 -15.14 42.95
N CYS A 341 -27.97 -14.21 43.11
CA CYS A 341 -27.34 -13.50 42.01
C CYS A 341 -26.46 -14.45 41.17
N ALA A 342 -25.71 -15.35 41.83
CA ALA A 342 -24.94 -16.40 41.14
C ALA A 342 -25.85 -17.31 40.30
N LYS A 343 -26.99 -17.75 40.84
CA LYS A 343 -27.97 -18.54 40.08
C LYS A 343 -28.51 -17.77 38.86
N ALA A 344 -28.88 -16.50 39.03
CA ALA A 344 -29.35 -15.67 37.92
C ALA A 344 -28.28 -15.50 36.83
N MET A 345 -27.00 -15.36 37.20
CA MET A 345 -25.90 -15.25 36.25
C MET A 345 -25.68 -16.56 35.46
N VAL A 346 -25.75 -17.71 36.14
CA VAL A 346 -25.72 -19.03 35.50
C VAL A 346 -26.86 -19.17 34.49
N GLU A 347 -28.08 -18.78 34.85
CA GLU A 347 -29.24 -18.80 33.96
C GLU A 347 -29.06 -17.87 32.74
N ARG A 348 -28.47 -16.68 32.92
CA ARG A 348 -28.15 -15.77 31.80
C ARG A 348 -27.17 -16.40 30.82
N ILE A 349 -26.08 -16.98 31.32
CA ILE A 349 -25.07 -17.68 30.50
C ILE A 349 -25.72 -18.85 29.72
N GLN A 350 -26.52 -19.68 30.41
CA GLN A 350 -27.22 -20.79 29.77
C GLN A 350 -28.20 -20.30 28.69
N LYS A 351 -28.96 -19.24 28.96
CA LYS A 351 -29.87 -18.62 27.99
C LYS A 351 -29.11 -18.10 26.77
N MET A 352 -27.93 -17.52 26.96
CA MET A 352 -27.09 -17.07 25.86
C MET A 352 -26.57 -18.25 25.02
N SER A 353 -26.11 -19.32 25.67
CA SER A 353 -25.72 -20.57 24.99
C SER A 353 -26.88 -21.10 24.13
N THR A 354 -28.10 -21.17 24.67
CA THR A 354 -29.27 -21.64 23.91
C THR A 354 -29.58 -20.73 22.71
N LYS A 355 -29.44 -19.40 22.84
CA LYS A 355 -29.60 -18.47 21.70
C LYS A 355 -28.58 -18.75 20.60
N ILE A 356 -27.33 -19.02 20.96
CA ILE A 356 -26.27 -19.36 19.99
C ILE A 356 -26.59 -20.68 19.30
N ASP A 357 -27.02 -21.71 20.05
CA ASP A 357 -27.46 -22.99 19.49
C ASP A 357 -28.62 -22.80 18.49
N CYS A 358 -29.60 -21.96 18.82
CA CYS A 358 -30.69 -21.64 17.89
C CYS A 358 -30.20 -20.95 16.60
N LEU A 359 -29.19 -20.08 16.66
CA LEU A 359 -28.61 -19.46 15.45
C LEU A 359 -27.88 -20.49 14.59
N LEU A 360 -27.09 -21.38 15.23
CA LEU A 360 -26.37 -22.45 14.54
C LEU A 360 -27.34 -23.42 13.85
N CYS A 361 -28.41 -23.85 14.52
CA CYS A 361 -29.41 -24.76 13.94
C CYS A 361 -30.19 -24.17 12.76
N ASN A 362 -30.28 -22.84 12.66
CA ASN A 362 -31.00 -22.15 11.59
C ASN A 362 -30.13 -21.85 10.37
N ALA A 363 -28.81 -22.02 10.46
CA ALA A 363 -27.90 -21.85 9.34
C ALA A 363 -28.04 -23.02 8.35
N ASP A 364 -27.96 -22.73 7.04
CA ASP A 364 -28.10 -23.73 5.98
C ASP A 364 -26.95 -23.57 4.97
N PHE A 365 -25.81 -24.19 5.21
CA PHE A 365 -24.66 -24.15 4.29
C PHE A 365 -24.90 -24.92 2.98
N ARG A 366 -25.89 -25.82 2.92
CA ARG A 366 -26.14 -26.68 1.76
C ARG A 366 -26.40 -25.91 0.47
N PHE A 367 -27.01 -24.72 0.50
CA PHE A 367 -27.28 -23.96 -0.72
C PHE A 367 -26.02 -23.29 -1.31
N LEU A 368 -24.98 -23.08 -0.50
CA LEU A 368 -23.66 -22.58 -0.95
C LEU A 368 -22.79 -23.72 -1.47
N TYR A 369 -23.16 -24.97 -1.18
CA TYR A 369 -22.40 -26.16 -1.55
C TYR A 369 -22.79 -26.67 -2.94
N ASN A 370 -21.78 -26.89 -3.80
CA ASN A 370 -21.99 -27.49 -5.12
C ASN A 370 -21.84 -29.01 -5.04
N GLU A 371 -22.94 -29.75 -5.11
CA GLU A 371 -22.91 -31.22 -5.04
C GLU A 371 -22.13 -31.87 -6.20
N LYS A 372 -22.09 -31.25 -7.38
CA LYS A 372 -21.37 -31.80 -8.55
C LYS A 372 -19.86 -31.64 -8.41
N ARG A 373 -19.40 -30.46 -7.98
CA ARG A 373 -17.97 -30.17 -7.78
C ARG A 373 -17.47 -30.66 -6.42
N MET A 374 -18.37 -30.90 -5.47
CA MET A 374 -18.09 -31.18 -4.06
C MET A 374 -17.29 -30.07 -3.36
N LEU A 375 -17.57 -28.82 -3.73
CA LEU A 375 -16.87 -27.62 -3.25
C LEU A 375 -17.88 -26.52 -2.95
N PHE A 376 -17.52 -25.56 -2.10
CA PHE A 376 -18.34 -24.39 -1.84
C PHE A 376 -18.16 -23.33 -2.92
N HIS A 377 -19.26 -22.67 -3.28
CA HIS A 377 -19.23 -21.42 -4.03
C HIS A 377 -18.62 -20.29 -3.17
N ILE A 378 -18.06 -19.25 -3.82
CA ILE A 378 -17.48 -18.10 -3.10
C ILE A 378 -18.57 -17.40 -2.27
N GLY A 379 -19.71 -17.16 -2.89
CA GLY A 379 -20.91 -16.71 -2.21
C GLY A 379 -22.14 -16.72 -3.11
N TYR A 380 -23.16 -15.99 -2.68
CA TYR A 380 -24.49 -15.96 -3.29
C TYR A 380 -25.03 -14.53 -3.35
N HIS A 381 -25.42 -14.10 -4.55
CA HIS A 381 -26.08 -12.82 -4.78
C HIS A 381 -27.59 -12.98 -4.58
N VAL A 382 -28.12 -12.44 -3.48
CA VAL A 382 -29.53 -12.60 -3.11
C VAL A 382 -30.44 -11.82 -4.07
N SER A 383 -30.00 -10.63 -4.50
CA SER A 383 -30.79 -9.78 -5.42
C SER A 383 -31.03 -10.42 -6.79
N SER A 384 -30.02 -11.10 -7.36
CA SER A 384 -30.11 -11.79 -8.65
C SER A 384 -30.44 -13.29 -8.51
N GLN A 385 -30.46 -13.81 -7.28
CA GLN A 385 -30.60 -15.23 -6.96
C GLN A 385 -29.55 -16.14 -7.64
N THR A 386 -28.34 -15.63 -7.86
CA THR A 386 -27.26 -16.34 -8.55
C THR A 386 -26.13 -16.72 -7.60
N LEU A 387 -25.60 -17.93 -7.75
CA LEU A 387 -24.35 -18.36 -7.11
C LEU A 387 -23.14 -17.91 -7.93
N ASP A 388 -22.03 -17.64 -7.27
CA ASP A 388 -20.77 -17.31 -7.95
C ASP A 388 -20.27 -18.50 -8.79
N ALA A 389 -19.68 -18.22 -9.96
CA ALA A 389 -19.10 -19.27 -10.80
C ALA A 389 -17.86 -19.93 -10.17
N GLY A 390 -17.13 -19.16 -9.34
CA GLY A 390 -15.96 -19.59 -8.60
C GLY A 390 -16.31 -20.46 -7.40
N CYS A 391 -15.40 -21.37 -7.05
CA CYS A 391 -15.51 -22.20 -5.86
C CYS A 391 -14.21 -22.13 -5.06
N TYR A 392 -14.30 -22.26 -3.74
CA TYR A 392 -13.13 -22.48 -2.89
C TYR A 392 -12.62 -23.91 -3.10
N ASP A 393 -11.47 -24.03 -3.75
CA ASP A 393 -10.89 -25.30 -4.18
C ASP A 393 -9.51 -25.57 -3.56
N LEU A 394 -9.03 -24.74 -2.64
CA LEU A 394 -7.72 -24.89 -1.98
C LEU A 394 -7.86 -25.16 -0.49
N MET A 395 -6.93 -25.95 0.05
CA MET A 395 -6.83 -26.19 1.49
C MET A 395 -6.19 -25.03 2.25
N ALA A 396 -5.21 -24.36 1.64
CA ALA A 396 -4.63 -23.13 2.18
C ALA A 396 -5.50 -21.93 1.79
N SER A 397 -6.59 -21.75 2.54
CA SER A 397 -7.55 -20.66 2.38
C SER A 397 -8.26 -20.41 3.71
N GLU A 398 -8.68 -19.17 3.89
CA GLU A 398 -9.59 -18.68 4.90
C GLU A 398 -10.92 -19.46 4.96
N SER A 399 -11.34 -20.11 3.87
CA SER A 399 -12.55 -20.95 3.85
C SER A 399 -12.40 -22.28 4.59
N ALA A 400 -11.20 -22.66 5.03
CA ALA A 400 -10.94 -23.93 5.70
C ALA A 400 -11.82 -24.12 6.95
N LEU A 401 -12.06 -23.05 7.71
CA LEU A 401 -12.95 -23.08 8.88
C LEU A 401 -14.40 -23.38 8.47
N THR A 402 -14.91 -22.73 7.41
CA THR A 402 -16.26 -23.01 6.88
C THR A 402 -16.39 -24.46 6.44
N SER A 403 -15.41 -24.96 5.68
CA SER A 403 -15.37 -26.34 5.21
C SER A 403 -15.38 -27.33 6.37
N PHE A 404 -14.60 -27.07 7.42
CA PHE A 404 -14.54 -27.90 8.61
C PHE A 404 -15.86 -27.89 9.38
N LEU A 405 -16.41 -26.69 9.61
CA LEU A 405 -17.65 -26.50 10.35
C LEU A 405 -18.85 -27.17 9.66
N ALA A 406 -19.00 -27.01 8.34
CA ALA A 406 -20.11 -27.61 7.59
C ALA A 406 -20.05 -29.15 7.55
N ILE A 407 -18.86 -29.74 7.68
CA ILE A 407 -18.69 -31.19 7.87
C ILE A 407 -19.07 -31.56 9.30
N ALA A 408 -18.62 -30.79 10.30
CA ALA A 408 -18.92 -31.03 11.71
C ALA A 408 -20.42 -30.95 12.01
N THR A 409 -21.16 -30.04 11.39
CA THR A 409 -22.63 -29.95 11.51
C THR A 409 -23.37 -31.06 10.76
N GLY A 410 -22.67 -31.84 9.92
CA GLY A 410 -23.25 -32.93 9.13
C GLY A 410 -24.02 -32.47 7.88
N GLU A 411 -23.94 -31.19 7.52
CA GLU A 411 -24.61 -30.63 6.34
C GLU A 411 -23.90 -30.99 5.02
N VAL A 412 -22.59 -31.15 5.07
CA VAL A 412 -21.74 -31.45 3.91
C VAL A 412 -20.97 -32.76 4.14
N PRO A 413 -20.85 -33.63 3.11
CA PRO A 413 -20.13 -34.89 3.27
C PRO A 413 -18.62 -34.68 3.45
N GLN A 414 -17.99 -35.55 4.25
CA GLN A 414 -16.53 -35.57 4.48
C GLN A 414 -15.69 -35.60 3.19
N ARG A 415 -16.24 -36.12 2.08
CA ARG A 415 -15.60 -36.13 0.74
C ARG A 415 -15.20 -34.73 0.26
N HIS A 416 -15.88 -33.68 0.73
CA HIS A 416 -15.53 -32.29 0.47
C HIS A 416 -14.07 -31.98 0.88
N TRP A 417 -13.68 -32.39 2.10
CA TRP A 417 -12.32 -32.16 2.62
C TRP A 417 -11.23 -32.80 1.77
N SER A 418 -11.52 -33.98 1.21
CA SER A 418 -10.62 -34.69 0.31
C SER A 418 -10.56 -34.07 -1.09
N LYS A 419 -11.52 -33.21 -1.47
CA LYS A 419 -11.51 -32.49 -2.75
C LYS A 419 -10.79 -31.16 -2.73
N LEU A 420 -10.55 -30.58 -1.56
CA LEU A 420 -9.71 -29.40 -1.43
C LEU A 420 -8.30 -29.68 -1.98
N GLY A 421 -7.88 -28.82 -2.90
CA GLY A 421 -6.59 -28.84 -3.55
C GLY A 421 -5.47 -28.65 -2.55
N ARG A 422 -4.43 -29.48 -2.70
CA ARG A 422 -3.21 -29.47 -1.87
C ARG A 422 -1.97 -29.19 -2.74
N PRO A 423 -1.94 -28.09 -3.53
CA PRO A 423 -0.74 -27.76 -4.31
C PRO A 423 0.42 -27.49 -3.35
N LEU A 424 1.58 -28.08 -3.61
CA LEU A 424 2.73 -28.01 -2.70
C LEU A 424 3.91 -27.26 -3.31
N THR A 425 4.59 -26.48 -2.48
CA THR A 425 5.92 -25.90 -2.73
C THR A 425 6.88 -26.30 -1.60
N MET A 426 8.18 -26.08 -1.79
CA MET A 426 9.21 -26.40 -0.79
C MET A 426 9.86 -25.13 -0.25
N VAL A 427 9.82 -24.96 1.07
CA VAL A 427 10.47 -23.87 1.80
C VAL A 427 11.46 -24.48 2.78
N ASN A 428 12.76 -24.25 2.57
CA ASN A 428 13.84 -24.77 3.44
C ASN A 428 13.73 -26.28 3.77
N GLY A 429 13.27 -27.09 2.82
CA GLY A 429 13.09 -28.53 3.03
C GLY A 429 11.76 -28.94 3.68
N ILE A 430 10.90 -27.97 4.03
CA ILE A 430 9.55 -28.19 4.56
C ILE A 430 8.54 -28.02 3.41
N PRO A 431 7.61 -28.98 3.21
CA PRO A 431 6.52 -28.83 2.26
C PRO A 431 5.50 -27.79 2.77
N CYS A 432 5.01 -26.96 1.87
CA CYS A 432 4.05 -25.91 2.18
C CYS A 432 2.93 -25.93 1.14
N PHE A 433 1.66 -25.93 1.57
CA PHE A 433 0.57 -25.67 0.64
C PHE A 433 0.67 -24.26 0.06
N VAL A 434 0.32 -24.13 -1.22
CA VAL A 434 0.25 -22.84 -1.94
C VAL A 434 -1.18 -22.32 -1.85
N SER A 435 -1.36 -21.09 -1.38
CA SER A 435 -2.67 -20.43 -1.37
C SER A 435 -2.90 -19.63 -2.66
N TRP A 436 -4.11 -19.10 -2.85
CA TRP A 436 -4.43 -18.33 -4.03
C TRP A 436 -3.59 -17.05 -4.10
N SER A 437 -3.56 -16.29 -3.00
CA SER A 437 -2.91 -14.99 -2.91
C SER A 437 -1.60 -15.00 -2.10
N GLY A 438 -1.18 -16.09 -1.48
CA GLY A 438 0.06 -16.17 -0.70
C GLY A 438 0.11 -15.21 0.51
N THR A 439 -1.04 -14.72 0.99
CA THR A 439 -1.14 -13.84 2.17
C THR A 439 -0.87 -14.66 3.43
N MET A 440 -0.42 -14.03 4.52
CA MET A 440 -0.27 -14.75 5.80
C MET A 440 -1.63 -15.17 6.38
N PHE A 441 -2.64 -14.31 6.21
CA PHE A 441 -3.99 -14.49 6.71
C PHE A 441 -4.65 -15.81 6.24
N GLU A 442 -4.53 -16.16 4.96
CA GLU A 442 -5.10 -17.41 4.40
C GLU A 442 -4.65 -18.67 5.14
N TYR A 443 -3.46 -18.64 5.76
CA TYR A 443 -2.90 -19.77 6.52
C TYR A 443 -3.26 -19.70 8.00
N LEU A 444 -3.17 -18.51 8.61
CA LEU A 444 -3.15 -18.37 10.06
C LEU A 444 -4.49 -17.93 10.67
N MET A 445 -5.39 -17.31 9.90
CA MET A 445 -6.70 -16.91 10.42
C MET A 445 -7.54 -18.11 10.89
N PRO A 446 -7.66 -19.22 10.12
CA PRO A 446 -8.42 -20.38 10.59
C PRO A 446 -7.86 -20.95 11.92
N ASN A 447 -6.55 -20.80 12.14
CA ASN A 447 -5.86 -21.26 13.34
C ASN A 447 -6.16 -20.41 14.58
N LEU A 448 -6.98 -19.36 14.50
CA LEU A 448 -7.47 -18.67 15.69
C LEU A 448 -8.38 -19.58 16.53
N VAL A 449 -9.11 -20.49 15.88
CA VAL A 449 -10.03 -21.43 16.54
C VAL A 449 -9.76 -22.89 16.18
N LEU A 450 -9.12 -23.18 15.04
CA LEU A 450 -8.71 -24.55 14.69
C LEU A 450 -7.43 -24.96 15.41
N LYS A 451 -7.41 -26.21 15.90
CA LYS A 451 -6.20 -26.85 16.42
C LYS A 451 -5.32 -27.34 15.27
N GLU A 452 -4.01 -27.12 15.42
CA GLU A 452 -3.01 -27.76 14.60
C GLU A 452 -2.27 -28.82 15.42
N TYR A 453 -2.20 -30.03 14.87
CA TYR A 453 -1.44 -31.12 15.49
C TYR A 453 0.01 -31.09 15.02
N GLU A 454 0.95 -31.28 15.96
CA GLU A 454 2.37 -31.38 15.63
C GLU A 454 2.61 -32.51 14.61
N ASP A 455 3.56 -32.30 13.70
CA ASP A 455 3.86 -33.17 12.55
C ASP A 455 2.73 -33.39 11.53
N SER A 456 1.57 -32.73 11.67
CA SER A 456 0.57 -32.67 10.60
C SER A 456 1.08 -31.83 9.42
N VAL A 457 0.52 -32.08 8.23
CA VAL A 457 0.87 -31.29 7.03
C VAL A 457 0.40 -29.83 7.18
N TYR A 458 -0.64 -29.57 7.99
CA TYR A 458 -1.15 -28.23 8.28
C TYR A 458 -0.14 -27.43 9.12
N ALA A 459 0.30 -27.98 10.27
CA ALA A 459 1.31 -27.34 11.11
C ALA A 459 2.63 -27.09 10.34
N GLN A 460 3.05 -28.05 9.51
CA GLN A 460 4.23 -27.88 8.66
C GLN A 460 4.04 -26.77 7.62
N THR A 461 2.84 -26.67 7.04
CA THR A 461 2.50 -25.63 6.07
C THR A 461 2.51 -24.24 6.72
N SER A 462 1.85 -24.06 7.86
CA SER A 462 1.80 -22.78 8.58
C SER A 462 3.21 -22.32 8.98
N LYS A 463 4.03 -23.22 9.53
CA LYS A 463 5.44 -22.95 9.83
C LYS A 463 6.25 -22.58 8.59
N ALA A 464 6.08 -23.31 7.49
CA ALA A 464 6.79 -23.04 6.24
C ALA A 464 6.38 -21.69 5.61
N ALA A 465 5.10 -21.32 5.70
CA ALA A 465 4.59 -20.04 5.23
C ALA A 465 5.26 -18.88 6.00
N VAL A 466 5.25 -18.93 7.33
CA VAL A 466 5.89 -17.91 8.20
C VAL A 466 7.38 -17.75 7.87
N LEU A 467 8.12 -18.87 7.78
CA LEU A 467 9.55 -18.84 7.44
C LEU A 467 9.82 -18.23 6.06
N GLN A 468 8.97 -18.50 5.07
CA GLN A 468 9.10 -17.93 3.74
C GLN A 468 8.81 -16.43 3.71
N HIS A 469 7.85 -15.96 4.51
CA HIS A 469 7.57 -14.53 4.70
C HIS A 469 8.74 -13.79 5.35
N ILE A 470 9.29 -14.33 6.45
CA ILE A 470 10.48 -13.77 7.12
C ILE A 470 11.65 -13.67 6.14
N ARG A 471 11.91 -14.74 5.38
CA ARG A 471 12.98 -14.76 4.39
C ARG A 471 12.77 -13.72 3.29
N TYR A 472 11.56 -13.62 2.75
CA TYR A 472 11.24 -12.69 1.67
C TYR A 472 11.44 -11.24 2.10
N ALA A 473 10.96 -10.87 3.29
CA ALA A 473 11.14 -9.54 3.84
C ALA A 473 12.62 -9.20 4.11
N ARG A 474 13.39 -10.17 4.64
CA ARG A 474 14.83 -10.03 4.86
C ARG A 474 15.59 -9.81 3.54
N GLU A 475 15.23 -10.50 2.47
CA GLU A 475 15.81 -10.30 1.13
C GLU A 475 15.46 -8.91 0.54
N ALA A 476 14.31 -8.33 0.90
CA ALA A 476 13.86 -7.02 0.47
C ALA A 476 14.33 -5.86 1.39
N GLY A 477 14.91 -6.15 2.55
CA GLY A 477 15.37 -5.13 3.51
C GLY A 477 14.25 -4.41 4.27
N ILE A 478 13.09 -5.05 4.44
CA ILE A 478 11.90 -4.51 5.12
C ILE A 478 11.49 -5.39 6.31
N PRO A 479 10.67 -4.89 7.26
CA PRO A 479 10.01 -5.72 8.27
C PRO A 479 9.16 -6.82 7.63
N TRP A 480 8.87 -7.90 8.35
CA TRP A 480 8.07 -9.01 7.84
C TRP A 480 6.61 -8.94 8.32
N GLY A 481 5.72 -9.71 7.69
CA GLY A 481 4.27 -9.69 7.95
C GLY A 481 3.46 -9.19 6.75
N ILE A 482 3.65 -9.79 5.58
CA ILE A 482 2.90 -9.40 4.38
C ILE A 482 1.57 -10.16 4.37
N SER A 483 0.47 -9.43 4.28
CA SER A 483 -0.87 -10.03 4.24
C SER A 483 -1.84 -9.05 3.57
N GLU A 484 -3.12 -9.40 3.48
CA GLU A 484 -4.15 -8.44 3.08
C GLU A 484 -4.23 -7.27 4.07
N SER A 485 -4.30 -6.05 3.55
CA SER A 485 -4.37 -4.84 4.36
C SER A 485 -4.82 -3.65 3.55
N GLN A 486 -5.11 -2.54 4.23
CA GLN A 486 -5.07 -1.24 3.54
C GLN A 486 -3.63 -0.86 3.18
N TYR A 487 -3.46 -0.05 2.13
CA TYR A 487 -2.16 0.45 1.67
C TYR A 487 -2.24 1.95 1.34
N TYR A 488 -1.10 2.60 1.13
CA TYR A 488 -1.03 4.06 1.03
C TYR A 488 -1.46 4.56 -0.35
N ARG A 489 -2.76 4.46 -0.61
CA ARG A 489 -3.47 4.98 -1.78
C ARG A 489 -4.87 5.36 -1.36
N PHE A 490 -5.38 6.46 -1.92
CA PHE A 490 -6.69 7.01 -1.59
C PHE A 490 -7.68 6.88 -2.76
N ASP A 491 -8.96 6.69 -2.46
CA ASP A 491 -10.04 6.93 -3.44
C ASP A 491 -10.40 8.42 -3.52
N LEU A 492 -11.40 8.75 -4.35
CA LEU A 492 -11.95 10.10 -4.51
C LEU A 492 -12.49 10.71 -3.20
N ASN A 493 -12.76 9.89 -2.18
CA ASN A 493 -13.30 10.31 -0.88
C ASN A 493 -12.21 10.28 0.22
N ALA A 494 -10.94 10.21 -0.16
CA ALA A 494 -9.79 10.13 0.74
C ALA A 494 -9.79 8.90 1.68
N ASN A 495 -10.43 7.78 1.29
CA ASN A 495 -10.33 6.53 2.04
C ASN A 495 -9.14 5.70 1.56
N TYR A 496 -8.39 5.11 2.50
CA TYR A 496 -7.36 4.13 2.16
C TYR A 496 -7.93 2.93 1.39
N GLN A 497 -7.23 2.52 0.34
CA GLN A 497 -7.60 1.36 -0.47
C GLN A 497 -7.14 0.05 0.15
N TYR A 498 -7.91 -1.02 -0.05
CA TYR A 498 -7.66 -2.35 0.50
C TYR A 498 -7.26 -3.36 -0.58
N LYS A 499 -6.29 -4.24 -0.29
CA LYS A 499 -5.84 -5.26 -1.24
C LYS A 499 -5.13 -6.45 -0.56
N ALA A 500 -5.21 -7.63 -1.19
CA ALA A 500 -4.46 -8.81 -0.79
C ALA A 500 -2.97 -8.79 -1.25
N PHE A 501 -2.05 -8.66 -0.30
CA PHE A 501 -0.60 -8.75 -0.53
C PHE A 501 -0.06 -10.09 -0.05
N GLY A 502 0.80 -10.73 -0.83
CA GLY A 502 1.32 -12.03 -0.47
C GLY A 502 2.61 -12.38 -1.20
N VAL A 503 3.30 -13.38 -0.66
CA VAL A 503 4.66 -13.71 -1.06
C VAL A 503 4.64 -14.54 -2.33
N PRO A 504 5.40 -14.16 -3.38
CA PRO A 504 5.32 -14.82 -4.69
C PRO A 504 5.53 -16.34 -4.69
N LYS A 505 6.34 -16.86 -3.76
CA LYS A 505 6.63 -18.31 -3.67
C LYS A 505 5.46 -19.13 -3.12
N LEU A 506 4.53 -18.49 -2.41
CA LEU A 506 3.38 -19.11 -1.75
C LEU A 506 2.06 -18.87 -2.49
N ARG A 507 2.11 -18.15 -3.62
CA ARG A 507 0.94 -17.65 -4.36
C ARG A 507 0.73 -18.43 -5.67
N LEU A 508 -0.51 -18.75 -6.02
CA LEU A 508 -0.89 -19.24 -7.36
C LEU A 508 -1.23 -18.10 -8.34
N GLN A 509 -1.86 -17.04 -7.85
CA GLN A 509 -2.25 -15.90 -8.67
C GLN A 509 -1.03 -15.19 -9.29
N PRO A 510 -0.96 -15.00 -10.62
CA PRO A 510 0.12 -14.28 -11.26
C PRO A 510 0.07 -12.79 -10.89
N VAL A 511 1.24 -12.18 -10.62
CA VAL A 511 1.35 -10.75 -10.30
C VAL A 511 2.38 -10.10 -11.19
N ARG A 512 2.06 -8.92 -11.72
CA ARG A 512 2.95 -8.14 -12.59
C ARG A 512 4.08 -7.46 -11.83
N ARG A 513 3.88 -7.10 -10.55
CA ARG A 513 4.85 -6.42 -9.67
C ARG A 513 4.70 -6.89 -8.23
N ASN A 514 5.82 -7.15 -7.56
CA ASN A 514 5.83 -7.46 -6.13
C ASN A 514 5.45 -6.21 -5.33
N SER A 515 4.39 -6.30 -4.53
CA SER A 515 3.99 -5.24 -3.61
C SER A 515 4.63 -5.47 -2.24
N MET A 516 5.26 -4.44 -1.69
CA MET A 516 5.98 -4.47 -0.41
C MET A 516 5.17 -3.72 0.66
N VAL A 517 4.02 -4.27 1.02
CA VAL A 517 3.17 -3.74 2.11
C VAL A 517 3.25 -4.69 3.28
N VAL A 518 3.54 -4.16 4.47
CA VAL A 518 3.73 -4.95 5.69
C VAL A 518 2.65 -4.57 6.70
N ALA A 519 1.94 -5.57 7.22
CA ALA A 519 0.85 -5.43 8.16
C ALA A 519 1.24 -6.05 9.52
N PRO A 520 1.25 -5.29 10.62
CA PRO A 520 1.67 -5.80 11.93
C PRO A 520 0.86 -7.00 12.44
N TYR A 521 -0.44 -7.05 12.14
CA TYR A 521 -1.31 -8.14 12.59
C TYR A 521 -0.84 -9.52 12.09
N ALA A 522 -0.24 -9.59 10.89
CA ALA A 522 0.31 -10.81 10.34
C ALA A 522 1.52 -11.33 11.14
N THR A 523 2.26 -10.43 11.78
CA THR A 523 3.35 -10.81 12.71
C THR A 523 2.77 -11.37 14.00
N ILE A 524 1.71 -10.76 14.53
CA ILE A 524 1.04 -11.20 15.76
C ILE A 524 0.41 -12.59 15.58
N LEU A 525 -0.24 -12.84 14.45
CA LEU A 525 -0.77 -14.17 14.09
C LEU A 525 0.32 -15.26 14.04
N ALA A 526 1.55 -14.89 13.72
CA ALA A 526 2.66 -15.80 13.52
C ALA A 526 3.52 -16.06 14.78
N LEU A 527 3.15 -15.49 15.94
CA LEU A 527 3.93 -15.61 17.19
C LEU A 527 4.13 -17.05 17.66
N ASP A 528 3.13 -17.93 17.47
CA ASP A 528 3.21 -19.36 17.79
C ASP A 528 4.31 -20.10 17.01
N TYR A 529 4.70 -19.60 15.83
CA TYR A 529 5.66 -20.27 14.94
C TYR A 529 7.05 -19.62 14.95
N ALA A 530 7.13 -18.31 15.22
CA ALA A 530 8.35 -17.51 15.16
C ALA A 530 8.39 -16.50 16.33
N LYS A 531 8.51 -17.00 17.55
CA LYS A 531 8.48 -16.23 18.80
C LYS A 531 9.55 -15.12 18.83
N GLU A 532 10.83 -15.48 18.70
CA GLU A 532 11.93 -14.50 18.79
C GLU A 532 11.91 -13.47 17.66
N GLU A 533 11.74 -13.93 16.41
CA GLU A 533 11.66 -13.06 15.25
C GLU A 533 10.41 -12.18 15.26
N GLY A 534 9.30 -12.67 15.82
CA GLY A 534 8.06 -11.93 15.99
C GLY A 534 8.23 -10.76 16.95
N PHE A 535 8.77 -10.98 18.14
CA PHE A 535 9.04 -9.91 19.10
C PHE A 535 10.08 -8.90 18.59
N ALA A 536 11.11 -9.35 17.88
CA ALA A 536 12.07 -8.44 17.25
C ALA A 536 11.40 -7.54 16.20
N ASN A 537 10.51 -8.12 15.37
CA ASN A 537 9.80 -7.39 14.33
C ASN A 537 8.76 -6.41 14.89
N LEU A 538 8.01 -6.77 15.93
CA LEU A 538 7.07 -5.86 16.59
C LEU A 538 7.76 -4.65 17.22
N ARG A 539 8.94 -4.85 17.85
CA ARG A 539 9.75 -3.73 18.35
C ARG A 539 10.25 -2.84 17.21
N LEU A 540 10.71 -3.43 16.10
CA LEU A 540 11.13 -2.69 14.92
C LEU A 540 9.96 -1.85 14.36
N LEU A 541 8.77 -2.43 14.22
CA LEU A 541 7.58 -1.72 13.77
C LEU A 541 7.24 -0.54 14.70
N LYS A 542 7.34 -0.73 16.02
CA LYS A 542 7.15 0.35 17.00
C LYS A 542 8.16 1.49 16.80
N THR A 543 9.45 1.18 16.53
CA THR A 543 10.46 2.21 16.23
C THR A 543 10.23 2.94 14.91
N LEU A 544 9.54 2.32 13.95
CA LEU A 544 9.18 2.94 12.67
C LEU A 544 7.93 3.84 12.76
N GLY A 545 7.33 4.00 13.95
CA GLY A 545 6.14 4.83 14.16
C GLY A 545 4.81 4.11 13.89
N MET A 546 4.80 2.78 13.80
CA MET A 546 3.60 1.98 13.52
C MET A 546 2.67 1.79 14.73
N TYR A 547 2.91 2.47 15.84
CA TYR A 547 2.17 2.27 17.09
C TYR A 547 1.42 3.55 17.46
N GLY A 548 0.11 3.44 17.63
CA GLY A 548 -0.80 4.55 17.90
C GLY A 548 -1.76 4.27 19.04
N GLU A 549 -2.90 4.96 19.01
CA GLU A 549 -3.87 5.00 20.10
C GLU A 549 -4.53 3.65 20.38
N PHE A 550 -4.86 2.88 19.33
CA PHE A 550 -5.49 1.56 19.43
C PHE A 550 -4.49 0.41 19.23
N GLY A 551 -3.20 0.66 19.45
CA GLY A 551 -2.13 -0.31 19.24
C GLY A 551 -1.48 -0.13 17.87
N PHE A 552 -1.16 -1.22 17.17
CA PHE A 552 -0.50 -1.13 15.86
C PHE A 552 -1.46 -0.62 14.77
N TYR A 553 -0.97 0.33 13.97
CA TYR A 553 -1.63 0.77 12.75
C TYR A 553 -1.70 -0.36 11.71
N GLU A 554 -2.60 -0.18 10.75
CA GLU A 554 -2.95 -1.15 9.72
C GLU A 554 -1.76 -1.68 8.91
N ALA A 555 -0.96 -0.81 8.30
CA ALA A 555 0.16 -1.23 7.46
C ALA A 555 1.21 -0.14 7.21
N ILE A 556 2.37 -0.56 6.73
CA ILE A 556 3.44 0.29 6.18
C ILE A 556 3.65 -0.08 4.71
N ASP A 557 3.62 0.93 3.83
CA ASP A 557 3.72 0.76 2.39
C ASP A 557 5.11 1.20 1.90
N TYR A 558 5.92 0.24 1.43
CA TYR A 558 7.24 0.48 0.84
C TYR A 558 7.21 0.59 -0.69
N ASN A 559 6.03 0.59 -1.32
CA ASN A 559 5.94 0.73 -2.78
C ASN A 559 6.15 2.17 -3.25
N SER A 560 5.92 3.14 -2.38
CA SER A 560 6.08 4.58 -2.65
C SER A 560 6.76 5.26 -1.45
N PRO A 561 7.80 6.08 -1.67
CA PRO A 561 8.40 6.87 -0.60
C PRO A 561 7.46 8.02 -0.21
N ASP A 562 7.50 8.42 1.06
CA ASP A 562 6.80 9.60 1.55
C ASP A 562 7.61 10.85 1.18
N SER A 563 7.05 11.67 0.30
CA SER A 563 7.68 12.92 -0.14
C SER A 563 7.64 14.04 0.90
N VAL A 564 6.79 13.92 1.93
CA VAL A 564 6.62 14.93 2.99
C VAL A 564 7.61 14.66 4.12
N GLU A 565 7.60 13.44 4.65
CA GLU A 565 8.46 13.01 5.77
C GLU A 565 9.86 12.57 5.32
N MET A 566 10.10 12.52 4.00
CA MET A 566 11.35 12.07 3.38
C MET A 566 11.76 10.65 3.80
N THR A 567 10.77 9.79 4.10
CA THR A 567 10.97 8.38 4.43
C THR A 567 10.81 7.49 3.20
N PRO A 568 11.51 6.34 3.12
CA PRO A 568 11.37 5.41 1.99
C PRO A 568 10.05 4.61 2.00
N TYR A 569 9.12 4.95 2.89
CA TYR A 569 7.84 4.28 3.11
C TYR A 569 6.78 5.29 3.58
N CYS A 570 5.51 4.92 3.42
CA CYS A 570 4.36 5.63 3.99
C CYS A 570 3.64 4.79 5.05
N ILE A 571 3.11 5.42 6.09
CA ILE A 571 2.34 4.74 7.15
C ILE A 571 0.84 4.86 6.87
N VAL A 572 0.12 3.74 6.93
CA VAL A 572 -1.34 3.68 6.81
C VAL A 572 -1.95 3.84 8.19
N LYS A 573 -2.27 5.08 8.58
CA LYS A 573 -2.86 5.41 9.89
C LYS A 573 -4.36 5.09 9.93
N SER A 574 -4.66 3.80 9.93
CA SER A 574 -6.01 3.25 10.00
C SER A 574 -6.02 2.01 10.90
N PHE A 575 -7.21 1.59 11.32
CA PHE A 575 -7.45 0.37 12.09
C PHE A 575 -8.66 -0.35 11.51
N MET A 576 -8.49 -1.62 11.13
CA MET A 576 -9.61 -2.47 10.67
C MET A 576 -10.10 -3.40 11.77
N ALA A 577 -11.42 -3.55 11.90
CA ALA A 577 -12.02 -4.31 12.99
C ALA A 577 -11.57 -5.77 13.03
N HIS A 578 -11.52 -6.47 11.89
CA HIS A 578 -11.06 -7.86 11.87
C HIS A 578 -9.57 -7.98 12.20
N HIS A 579 -8.69 -7.08 11.72
CA HIS A 579 -7.27 -7.12 12.12
C HIS A 579 -7.07 -6.90 13.61
N GLN A 580 -7.80 -5.95 14.20
CA GLN A 580 -7.77 -5.71 15.64
C GLN A 580 -8.34 -6.89 16.44
N GLY A 581 -9.45 -7.48 15.98
CA GLY A 581 -10.03 -8.66 16.62
C GLY A 581 -9.10 -9.88 16.56
N MET A 582 -8.46 -10.11 15.41
CA MET A 582 -7.47 -11.17 15.25
C MET A 582 -6.25 -10.96 16.15
N ASN A 583 -5.76 -9.72 16.31
CA ASN A 583 -4.66 -9.43 17.22
C ASN A 583 -4.97 -9.86 18.65
N LEU A 584 -6.13 -9.47 19.18
CA LEU A 584 -6.55 -9.86 20.53
C LEU A 584 -6.63 -11.37 20.68
N VAL A 585 -7.32 -12.04 19.76
CA VAL A 585 -7.52 -13.49 19.83
C VAL A 585 -6.19 -14.25 19.70
N ALA A 586 -5.30 -13.80 18.82
CA ALA A 586 -3.98 -14.39 18.64
C ALA A 586 -3.10 -14.20 19.89
N ILE A 587 -3.09 -13.01 20.49
CA ILE A 587 -2.34 -12.75 21.72
C ILE A 587 -2.90 -13.60 22.88
N ASN A 588 -4.22 -13.72 22.99
CA ASN A 588 -4.86 -14.56 24.00
C ASN A 588 -4.50 -16.04 23.82
N ASN A 589 -4.55 -16.54 22.59
CA ASN A 589 -4.09 -17.89 22.28
C ASN A 589 -2.60 -18.08 22.62
N PHE A 590 -1.75 -17.10 22.36
CA PHE A 590 -0.32 -17.20 22.68
C PHE A 590 -0.06 -17.20 24.20
N LEU A 591 -0.75 -16.32 24.96
CA LEU A 591 -0.55 -16.18 26.41
C LEU A 591 -1.26 -17.25 27.24
N ASN A 592 -2.40 -17.76 26.77
CA ASN A 592 -3.24 -18.74 27.47
C ASN A 592 -3.30 -20.09 26.73
N HIS A 593 -2.20 -20.47 26.05
CA HIS A 593 -1.99 -21.82 25.48
C HIS A 593 -3.11 -22.33 24.56
N GLY A 594 -3.54 -21.48 23.62
CA GLY A 594 -4.54 -21.80 22.60
C GLY A 594 -5.96 -21.86 23.14
N ILE A 595 -6.30 -21.04 24.14
CA ILE A 595 -7.60 -21.08 24.84
C ILE A 595 -8.81 -21.04 23.89
N MET A 596 -8.80 -20.21 22.84
CA MET A 596 -9.92 -20.15 21.89
C MET A 596 -10.01 -21.41 21.03
N ARG A 597 -8.86 -22.02 20.69
CA ARG A 597 -8.82 -23.32 20.02
C ARG A 597 -9.39 -24.41 20.92
N ASN A 598 -9.07 -24.39 22.21
CA ASN A 598 -9.61 -25.36 23.16
C ASN A 598 -11.13 -25.23 23.31
N ARG A 599 -11.66 -24.00 23.37
CA ARG A 599 -13.09 -23.70 23.43
C ARG A 599 -13.84 -24.14 22.17
N PHE A 600 -13.34 -23.83 20.97
CA PHE A 600 -13.97 -24.30 19.74
C PHE A 600 -14.04 -25.83 19.68
N HIS A 601 -12.96 -26.49 20.09
CA HIS A 601 -12.80 -27.94 20.06
C HIS A 601 -13.44 -28.70 21.23
N SER A 602 -13.99 -28.02 22.24
CA SER A 602 -14.75 -28.67 23.31
C SER A 602 -16.17 -29.05 22.88
N GLU A 603 -16.70 -28.43 21.82
CA GLU A 603 -17.99 -28.81 21.27
C GLU A 603 -17.95 -30.21 20.67
N ALA A 604 -18.92 -31.06 21.02
CA ALA A 604 -18.93 -32.47 20.65
C ALA A 604 -18.86 -32.72 19.13
N MET A 605 -19.56 -31.90 18.32
CA MET A 605 -19.58 -32.04 16.86
C MET A 605 -18.22 -31.70 16.22
N VAL A 606 -17.53 -30.69 16.76
CA VAL A 606 -16.18 -30.31 16.33
C VAL A 606 -15.19 -31.37 16.76
N LYS A 607 -15.27 -31.83 18.02
CA LYS A 607 -14.40 -32.88 18.57
C LYS A 607 -14.46 -34.16 17.75
N ALA A 608 -15.66 -34.56 17.30
CA ALA A 608 -15.85 -35.74 16.45
C ALA A 608 -15.19 -35.62 15.06
N THR A 609 -14.93 -34.39 14.59
CA THR A 609 -14.41 -34.09 13.25
C THR A 609 -12.90 -33.80 13.25
N GLU A 610 -12.29 -33.70 14.43
CA GLU A 610 -10.86 -33.36 14.61
C GLU A 610 -9.88 -34.23 13.83
N ALA A 611 -10.21 -35.50 13.60
CA ALA A 611 -9.35 -36.43 12.86
C ALA A 611 -8.96 -35.92 11.46
N LEU A 612 -9.76 -35.01 10.86
CA LEU A 612 -9.42 -34.36 9.59
C LEU A 612 -8.17 -33.47 9.66
N LEU A 613 -7.87 -32.92 10.85
CA LEU A 613 -6.74 -32.04 11.11
C LEU A 613 -5.45 -32.81 11.42
N GLU A 614 -5.53 -34.13 11.61
CA GLU A 614 -4.39 -35.01 11.87
C GLU A 614 -3.76 -35.58 10.59
N GLU A 615 -4.03 -34.98 9.42
CA GLU A 615 -3.50 -35.45 8.15
C GLU A 615 -1.95 -35.48 8.18
N LYS A 616 -1.40 -36.69 8.22
CA LYS A 616 0.03 -36.98 8.16
C LYS A 616 0.44 -37.31 6.73
N ARG A 617 1.71 -37.05 6.43
CA ARG A 617 2.32 -37.40 5.13
C ARG A 617 2.31 -38.91 4.90
N GLN A 618 1.28 -39.43 4.21
CA GLN A 618 1.36 -40.73 3.57
C GLN A 618 1.77 -40.54 2.11
N SER A 619 3.08 -40.69 1.83
CA SER A 619 3.65 -41.23 0.58
C SER A 619 5.05 -40.65 0.29
N HIS A 620 6.04 -41.54 0.23
CA HIS A 620 7.36 -41.29 -0.37
C HIS A 620 7.30 -41.15 -1.90
N LEU A 621 6.11 -41.29 -2.50
CA LEU A 621 5.82 -41.30 -3.93
C LEU A 621 4.97 -40.11 -4.41
N ILE A 622 4.81 -39.04 -3.60
CA ILE A 622 4.36 -37.77 -4.17
C ILE A 622 5.52 -37.25 -5.01
N SER A 623 5.41 -37.46 -6.32
CA SER A 623 6.14 -36.75 -7.34
C SER A 623 5.98 -35.25 -7.07
N ILE A 624 6.91 -34.67 -6.31
CA ILE A 624 7.15 -33.23 -6.31
C ILE A 624 7.28 -32.89 -7.78
N ALA A 625 6.30 -32.20 -8.35
CA ALA A 625 6.47 -31.64 -9.67
C ALA A 625 7.77 -30.82 -9.59
N LYS A 626 8.83 -31.33 -10.23
CA LYS A 626 10.18 -30.72 -10.27
C LYS A 626 10.17 -29.29 -10.83
N ARG A 627 9.00 -28.81 -11.25
CA ARG A 627 8.68 -27.41 -11.49
C ARG A 627 7.74 -26.96 -10.37
N GLY A 628 8.30 -26.38 -9.31
CA GLY A 628 7.48 -25.54 -8.45
C GLY A 628 6.76 -24.50 -9.33
N TYR A 629 5.58 -24.06 -8.92
CA TYR A 629 4.81 -22.97 -9.56
C TYR A 629 5.51 -21.60 -9.41
N THR A 630 6.85 -21.58 -9.36
CA THR A 630 7.63 -20.39 -9.55
C THR A 630 7.52 -20.05 -11.03
N ILE A 631 6.55 -19.20 -11.38
CA ILE A 631 6.71 -18.35 -12.55
C ILE A 631 8.06 -17.69 -12.34
N LYS A 632 9.07 -18.11 -13.11
CA LYS A 632 10.32 -17.37 -13.23
C LYS A 632 9.93 -16.05 -13.88
N ILE A 633 9.49 -15.10 -13.06
CA ILE A 633 9.57 -13.70 -13.43
C ILE A 633 11.08 -13.51 -13.57
N SER A 634 11.51 -13.35 -14.82
CA SER A 634 12.88 -12.98 -15.14
C SER A 634 13.30 -11.93 -14.14
N LYS A 635 14.41 -12.16 -13.42
CA LYS A 635 15.10 -11.06 -12.75
C LYS A 635 15.27 -9.99 -13.81
N VAL A 636 14.47 -8.92 -13.72
CA VAL A 636 14.78 -7.70 -14.45
C VAL A 636 16.02 -7.22 -13.73
N TYR A 637 17.17 -7.67 -14.22
CA TYR A 637 18.41 -6.96 -14.01
C TYR A 637 18.08 -5.54 -14.44
N PHE A 638 18.03 -4.62 -13.49
CA PHE A 638 18.07 -3.20 -13.78
C PHE A 638 19.36 -2.98 -14.57
N ARG A 639 19.24 -3.05 -15.90
CA ARG A 639 20.20 -2.42 -16.79
C ARG A 639 19.90 -0.95 -16.67
N GLU A 640 20.90 -0.19 -16.21
CA GLU A 640 20.94 1.25 -16.38
C GLU A 640 20.80 1.55 -17.87
N GLU A 641 19.57 1.83 -18.23
CA GLU A 641 19.17 2.10 -19.58
C GLU A 641 19.25 3.62 -19.81
N LEU A 642 20.47 4.12 -20.06
CA LEU A 642 20.80 5.49 -20.50
C LEU A 642 19.73 6.09 -21.45
N TYR A 643 19.22 7.28 -21.14
CA TYR A 643 18.17 7.99 -21.89
C TYR A 643 18.46 8.14 -23.40
N SER A 644 17.39 8.12 -24.21
CA SER A 644 17.48 8.35 -25.66
C SER A 644 17.26 9.84 -25.97
N ASN A 645 18.35 10.56 -26.21
CA ASN A 645 18.33 11.98 -26.57
C ASN A 645 17.68 12.20 -27.95
N ARG A 646 16.98 13.33 -28.13
CA ARG A 646 16.52 13.81 -29.45
C ARG A 646 17.58 14.73 -30.04
N TYR A 647 18.09 14.37 -31.23
CA TYR A 647 19.11 15.14 -31.94
C TYR A 647 18.47 15.90 -33.10
N ILE A 648 18.69 17.21 -33.16
CA ILE A 648 18.21 18.11 -34.21
C ILE A 648 19.43 18.77 -34.86
N ASN A 649 19.65 18.49 -36.14
CA ASN A 649 20.83 18.96 -36.89
C ASN A 649 20.50 20.08 -37.89
N SER A 650 19.30 20.67 -37.80
CA SER A 650 18.81 21.71 -38.71
C SER A 650 18.46 22.98 -37.95
N ILE A 651 18.73 24.12 -38.55
CA ILE A 651 18.23 25.43 -38.11
C ILE A 651 16.78 25.62 -38.59
N ALA A 652 15.98 26.35 -37.81
CA ALA A 652 14.62 26.79 -38.15
C ALA A 652 13.72 25.70 -38.78
N PRO A 653 13.50 24.55 -38.10
CA PRO A 653 12.58 23.55 -38.62
C PRO A 653 11.19 24.15 -38.87
N LYS A 654 10.54 23.73 -39.98
CA LYS A 654 9.17 24.18 -40.36
C LYS A 654 8.17 24.06 -39.21
N LEU A 655 8.35 23.04 -38.35
CA LEU A 655 7.62 22.88 -37.09
C LEU A 655 8.61 23.06 -35.94
N PRO A 656 8.40 24.05 -35.05
CA PRO A 656 9.30 24.27 -33.92
C PRO A 656 9.41 23.01 -33.06
N VAL A 657 10.61 22.45 -32.94
CA VAL A 657 10.86 21.32 -32.05
C VAL A 657 11.14 21.86 -30.66
N THR A 658 10.34 21.46 -29.68
CA THR A 658 10.43 21.98 -28.30
C THR A 658 10.97 20.94 -27.33
N ASN A 659 11.61 21.42 -26.26
CA ASN A 659 11.87 20.67 -25.04
C ASN A 659 11.22 21.39 -23.86
N TYR A 660 10.57 20.62 -23.00
CA TYR A 660 9.94 21.14 -21.78
C TYR A 660 10.61 20.52 -20.56
N LEU A 661 11.13 21.37 -19.68
CA LEU A 661 11.75 20.99 -18.41
C LEU A 661 10.92 21.58 -17.27
N SER A 662 10.72 20.83 -16.20
CA SER A 662 10.03 21.32 -15.00
C SER A 662 10.60 20.67 -13.75
N ASN A 663 10.55 21.39 -12.63
CA ASN A 663 10.83 20.87 -11.29
C ASN A 663 9.56 20.89 -10.40
N ASN A 664 8.38 20.78 -11.02
CA ASN A 664 7.05 20.90 -10.43
C ASN A 664 6.64 22.31 -9.96
N LYS A 665 7.52 23.31 -9.99
CA LYS A 665 7.17 24.70 -9.62
C LYS A 665 7.62 25.70 -10.69
N TYR A 666 8.81 25.49 -11.21
CA TYR A 666 9.40 26.23 -12.31
C TYR A 666 9.34 25.37 -13.58
N SER A 667 8.91 25.97 -14.67
CA SER A 667 8.81 25.33 -15.97
C SER A 667 9.53 26.15 -17.03
N LEU A 668 10.22 25.47 -17.93
CA LEU A 668 10.98 26.03 -19.04
C LEU A 668 10.58 25.32 -20.34
N LEU A 669 10.06 26.08 -21.30
CA LEU A 669 9.90 25.63 -22.69
C LEU A 669 11.03 26.26 -23.52
N LEU A 670 11.71 25.45 -24.33
CA LEU A 670 12.76 25.91 -25.24
C LEU A 670 12.58 25.28 -26.63
N THR A 671 12.65 26.08 -27.69
CA THR A 671 12.70 25.59 -29.08
C THR A 671 14.13 25.26 -29.49
N SER A 672 14.30 24.42 -30.52
CA SER A 672 15.62 24.12 -31.10
C SER A 672 16.33 25.37 -31.64
N ASP A 673 15.62 26.47 -31.87
CA ASP A 673 16.19 27.70 -32.39
C ASP A 673 16.48 28.75 -31.31
N GLY A 674 16.07 28.52 -30.06
CA GLY A 674 16.39 29.36 -28.90
C GLY A 674 15.25 30.23 -28.37
N ASP A 675 14.08 30.19 -28.98
CA ASP A 675 12.86 30.83 -28.47
C ASP A 675 12.24 30.01 -27.33
N GLY A 676 11.40 30.62 -26.53
CA GLY A 676 10.72 29.90 -25.45
C GLY A 676 10.28 30.79 -24.30
N PHE A 677 9.99 30.16 -23.16
CA PHE A 677 9.54 30.86 -21.97
C PHE A 677 9.96 30.15 -20.70
N SER A 678 9.97 30.91 -19.62
CA SER A 678 10.07 30.37 -18.28
C SER A 678 8.96 30.90 -17.40
N SER A 679 8.35 29.99 -16.65
CA SER A 679 7.26 30.30 -15.76
C SER A 679 7.53 29.74 -14.36
N TYR A 680 7.14 30.49 -13.35
CA TYR A 680 7.08 30.04 -11.98
C TYR A 680 5.60 30.00 -11.57
N LYS A 681 5.08 28.78 -11.37
CA LYS A 681 3.64 28.54 -11.31
C LYS A 681 2.98 29.14 -12.57
N ASP A 682 2.05 30.09 -12.40
CA ASP A 682 1.38 30.77 -13.51
C ASP A 682 2.05 32.10 -13.92
N MET A 683 3.11 32.52 -13.23
CA MET A 683 3.81 33.78 -13.48
C MET A 683 4.90 33.60 -14.53
N MET A 684 4.83 34.35 -15.63
CA MET A 684 5.85 34.37 -16.67
C MET A 684 7.01 35.27 -16.23
N LEU A 685 8.24 34.76 -16.34
CA LEU A 685 9.43 35.55 -16.02
C LEU A 685 9.74 36.56 -17.13
N TYR A 686 9.67 36.09 -18.38
CA TYR A 686 9.89 36.90 -19.57
C TYR A 686 8.83 36.63 -20.64
N ARG A 687 8.70 37.57 -21.58
CA ARG A 687 7.64 37.57 -22.60
C ARG A 687 7.70 36.30 -23.45
N PHE A 688 6.52 35.77 -23.74
CA PHE A 688 6.30 34.67 -24.68
C PHE A 688 5.16 34.97 -25.64
N ARG A 689 5.33 34.55 -26.89
CA ARG A 689 4.28 34.56 -27.91
C ARG A 689 4.28 33.20 -28.59
N ALA A 690 3.10 32.60 -28.69
CA ALA A 690 2.86 31.35 -29.41
C ALA A 690 2.86 31.56 -30.95
N ASP A 691 3.84 32.32 -31.44
CA ASP A 691 4.06 32.66 -32.85
C ASP A 691 5.54 32.42 -33.16
N PRO A 692 5.87 31.52 -34.11
CA PRO A 692 7.26 31.23 -34.51
C PRO A 692 8.06 32.46 -34.98
N TYR A 693 7.40 33.55 -35.34
CA TYR A 693 8.06 34.76 -35.85
C TYR A 693 8.23 35.88 -34.81
N ALA A 694 7.67 35.72 -33.61
CA ALA A 694 7.63 36.78 -32.60
C ALA A 694 9.01 37.08 -31.98
N ASN A 695 9.97 36.15 -32.02
CA ASN A 695 11.27 36.22 -31.33
C ASN A 695 11.09 36.58 -29.84
N SER A 696 10.47 35.66 -29.09
CA SER A 696 10.29 35.78 -27.64
C SER A 696 11.12 34.73 -26.90
N GLY A 697 12.00 35.17 -25.99
CA GLY A 697 12.90 34.27 -25.26
C GLY A 697 13.90 34.99 -24.35
N ASN A 698 14.82 34.18 -23.81
CA ASN A 698 16.01 34.64 -23.08
C ASN A 698 17.23 34.39 -23.97
N TYR A 699 17.79 35.47 -24.50
CA TYR A 699 18.81 35.44 -25.54
C TYR A 699 20.19 35.77 -25.00
N ILE A 700 21.23 35.12 -25.55
CA ILE A 700 22.62 35.42 -25.24
C ILE A 700 23.34 35.73 -26.55
N TYR A 701 23.67 37.00 -26.75
CA TYR A 701 24.48 37.49 -27.85
C TYR A 701 25.95 37.24 -27.57
N ILE A 702 26.69 36.84 -28.59
CA ILE A 702 28.11 36.56 -28.55
C ILE A 702 28.76 37.36 -29.68
N LYS A 703 29.73 38.22 -29.33
CA LYS A 703 30.47 39.02 -30.29
C LYS A 703 31.96 38.85 -30.11
N ASP A 704 32.65 38.53 -31.19
CA ASP A 704 34.11 38.59 -31.25
C ASP A 704 34.53 40.03 -31.58
N ILE A 705 35.16 40.70 -30.61
CA ILE A 705 35.58 42.09 -30.76
C ILE A 705 36.69 42.25 -31.80
N GLY A 706 37.53 41.22 -31.99
CA GLY A 706 38.63 41.28 -32.95
C GLY A 706 38.14 41.20 -34.40
N THR A 707 37.14 40.38 -34.67
CA THR A 707 36.61 40.16 -36.04
C THR A 707 35.34 40.94 -36.34
N GLY A 708 34.63 41.42 -35.32
CA GLY A 708 33.32 42.06 -35.45
C GLY A 708 32.16 41.08 -35.69
N LEU A 709 32.43 39.77 -35.74
CA LEU A 709 31.39 38.75 -35.93
C LEU A 709 30.45 38.72 -34.71
N LEU A 710 29.15 38.81 -34.99
CA LEU A 710 28.07 38.78 -34.01
C LEU A 710 27.14 37.61 -34.32
N TRP A 711 26.90 36.78 -33.33
CA TRP A 711 25.92 35.69 -33.38
C TRP A 711 25.23 35.55 -32.03
N SER A 712 24.28 34.63 -31.94
CA SER A 712 23.68 34.21 -30.68
C SER A 712 24.06 32.78 -30.35
N ASN A 713 24.01 32.43 -29.06
CA ASN A 713 24.30 31.07 -28.61
C ASN A 713 23.36 30.01 -29.23
N SER A 714 22.19 30.44 -29.72
CA SER A 714 21.22 29.72 -30.55
C SER A 714 21.02 30.41 -31.91
N TYR A 715 20.12 29.90 -32.76
CA TYR A 715 19.80 30.54 -34.04
C TYR A 715 19.08 31.89 -33.85
N HIS A 716 18.07 31.95 -32.98
CA HIS A 716 17.45 33.20 -32.52
C HIS A 716 18.29 33.87 -31.42
N PRO A 717 18.27 35.21 -31.34
CA PRO A 717 17.46 36.12 -32.16
C PRO A 717 18.18 36.62 -33.40
N THR A 718 19.50 36.43 -33.55
CA THR A 718 20.30 37.04 -34.63
C THR A 718 20.03 36.46 -36.03
N ARG A 719 19.58 35.20 -36.10
CA ARG A 719 19.33 34.45 -37.35
C ARG A 719 20.55 34.35 -38.27
N VAL A 720 21.75 34.44 -37.71
CA VAL A 720 22.99 34.18 -38.41
C VAL A 720 23.11 32.68 -38.62
N GLU A 721 23.42 32.23 -39.84
CA GLU A 721 23.65 30.82 -40.14
C GLU A 721 25.03 30.36 -39.62
N PRO A 722 25.11 29.29 -38.81
CA PRO A 722 26.38 28.73 -38.34
C PRO A 722 27.02 27.76 -39.33
N ASP A 723 28.34 27.54 -39.16
CA ASP A 723 29.07 26.49 -39.88
C ASP A 723 28.62 25.08 -39.49
N LYS A 724 28.30 24.90 -38.20
CA LYS A 724 27.75 23.66 -37.64
C LYS A 724 26.72 23.99 -36.59
N TYR A 725 25.60 23.28 -36.60
CA TYR A 725 24.53 23.41 -35.59
C TYR A 725 23.99 22.04 -35.20
N GLN A 726 23.86 21.81 -33.91
CA GLN A 726 23.18 20.65 -33.36
C GLN A 726 22.53 21.01 -32.03
N VAL A 727 21.29 20.59 -31.85
CA VAL A 727 20.60 20.65 -30.57
C VAL A 727 20.30 19.24 -30.09
N ILE A 728 20.60 19.00 -28.81
CA ILE A 728 20.39 17.73 -28.13
C ILE A 728 19.39 18.00 -27.01
N PHE A 729 18.21 17.39 -27.13
CA PHE A 729 17.19 17.46 -26.10
C PHE A 729 17.14 16.16 -25.31
N SER A 730 17.25 16.30 -23.99
CA SER A 730 17.11 15.25 -23.00
C SER A 730 16.00 15.64 -22.02
N PRO A 731 15.42 14.68 -21.28
CA PRO A 731 14.38 14.99 -20.30
C PRO A 731 14.82 15.94 -19.17
N HIS A 732 16.12 16.04 -18.90
CA HIS A 732 16.71 16.84 -17.82
C HIS A 732 17.50 18.07 -18.30
N GLN A 733 17.77 18.20 -19.60
CA GLN A 733 18.54 19.33 -20.12
C GLN A 733 18.35 19.54 -21.62
N ALA A 734 18.69 20.73 -22.09
CA ALA A 734 18.90 21.06 -23.49
C ALA A 734 20.35 21.47 -23.72
N GLU A 735 20.97 20.92 -24.77
CA GLU A 735 22.33 21.26 -25.17
C GLU A 735 22.33 21.79 -26.60
N ILE A 736 22.93 22.96 -26.80
CA ILE A 736 23.07 23.62 -28.11
C ILE A 736 24.56 23.67 -28.45
N LEU A 737 24.92 23.05 -29.56
CA LEU A 737 26.26 23.00 -30.12
C LEU A 737 26.27 23.79 -31.41
N ARG A 738 27.11 24.82 -31.47
CA ARG A 738 27.23 25.70 -32.62
C ARG A 738 28.69 26.03 -32.90
N ARG A 739 29.06 26.20 -34.17
CA ARG A 739 30.38 26.70 -34.56
C ARG A 739 30.23 27.88 -35.52
N ASP A 740 30.92 28.97 -35.21
CA ASP A 740 30.96 30.19 -36.00
C ASP A 740 32.44 30.56 -36.21
N GLY A 741 32.97 30.24 -37.39
CA GLY A 741 34.37 30.40 -37.74
C GLY A 741 35.30 29.57 -36.86
N THR A 742 36.15 30.28 -36.09
CA THR A 742 37.15 29.68 -35.20
C THR A 742 36.67 29.47 -33.77
N VAL A 743 35.42 29.83 -33.45
CA VAL A 743 34.88 29.70 -32.08
C VAL A 743 33.77 28.65 -32.08
N SER A 744 33.90 27.67 -31.19
CA SER A 744 32.83 26.70 -30.91
C SER A 744 32.08 27.12 -29.65
N THR A 745 30.76 27.15 -29.73
CA THR A 745 29.84 27.48 -28.63
C THR A 745 29.07 26.25 -28.21
N ARG A 746 29.13 25.92 -26.92
CA ARG A 746 28.33 24.87 -26.27
C ARG A 746 27.50 25.49 -25.16
N THR A 747 26.18 25.50 -25.31
CA THR A 747 25.27 25.95 -24.24
C THR A 747 24.56 24.75 -23.64
N VAL A 748 24.66 24.58 -22.32
CA VAL A 748 23.85 23.61 -21.55
C VAL A 748 22.83 24.35 -20.73
N ILE A 749 21.57 23.94 -20.83
CA ILE A 749 20.42 24.55 -20.17
C ILE A 749 19.70 23.50 -19.33
N SER A 750 19.58 23.75 -18.02
CA SER A 750 18.90 22.87 -17.08
C SER A 750 18.34 23.66 -15.89
N LEU A 751 17.64 22.97 -14.99
CA LEU A 751 16.97 23.55 -13.82
C LEU A 751 17.63 23.08 -12.52
N ASP A 752 17.37 23.79 -11.42
CA ASP A 752 17.68 23.35 -10.07
C ASP A 752 16.52 22.52 -9.50
N THR A 753 16.82 21.46 -8.76
CA THR A 753 15.83 20.59 -8.10
C THR A 753 15.13 21.30 -6.94
N ASN A 754 15.89 22.07 -6.17
CA ASN A 754 15.48 22.64 -4.89
C ASN A 754 15.02 24.09 -5.04
N ARG A 755 15.54 24.79 -6.06
CA ARG A 755 15.31 26.22 -6.30
C ARG A 755 14.58 26.46 -7.61
N ASN A 756 13.87 27.58 -7.68
CA ASN A 756 13.10 27.96 -8.86
C ASN A 756 13.96 28.76 -9.85
N ILE A 757 15.05 28.14 -10.31
CA ILE A 757 16.05 28.76 -11.19
C ILE A 757 16.34 27.89 -12.41
N GLU A 758 16.57 28.55 -13.54
CA GLU A 758 17.22 27.99 -14.72
C GLU A 758 18.66 28.45 -14.81
N ILE A 759 19.51 27.58 -15.36
CA ILE A 759 20.92 27.88 -15.60
C ILE A 759 21.22 27.65 -17.07
N ARG A 760 21.78 28.67 -17.73
CA ARG A 760 22.30 28.62 -19.11
C ARG A 760 23.81 28.76 -19.07
N LYS A 761 24.53 27.63 -19.09
CA LYS A 761 26.01 27.57 -19.08
C LYS A 761 26.54 27.59 -20.50
N VAL A 762 27.12 28.72 -20.91
CA VAL A 762 27.75 28.93 -22.23
C VAL A 762 29.24 28.67 -22.12
N SER A 763 29.74 27.68 -22.85
CA SER A 763 31.15 27.34 -22.97
C SER A 763 31.65 27.67 -24.36
N LEU A 764 32.72 28.45 -24.45
CA LEU A 764 33.31 28.96 -25.69
C LEU A 764 34.73 28.42 -25.82
N THR A 765 35.01 27.72 -26.92
CA THR A 765 36.33 27.17 -27.22
C THR A 765 36.97 27.92 -28.37
N ASN A 766 38.17 28.45 -28.15
CA ASN A 766 38.93 29.15 -29.17
C ASN A 766 39.83 28.18 -29.96
N HIS A 767 39.53 27.98 -31.24
CA HIS A 767 40.33 27.14 -32.15
C HIS A 767 41.31 27.93 -33.02
N SER A 768 41.46 29.24 -32.79
CA SER A 768 42.41 30.08 -33.53
C SER A 768 43.79 30.11 -32.87
N ASN A 769 44.80 30.58 -33.61
CA ASN A 769 46.18 30.73 -33.13
C ASN A 769 46.41 32.04 -32.35
N GLU A 770 45.35 32.82 -32.09
CA GLU A 770 45.41 34.09 -31.38
C GLU A 770 44.42 34.10 -30.20
N ASP A 771 44.71 34.91 -29.18
CA ASP A 771 43.79 35.12 -28.07
C ASP A 771 42.54 35.88 -28.55
N LYS A 772 41.36 35.42 -28.14
CA LYS A 772 40.07 36.01 -28.53
C LYS A 772 39.45 36.79 -27.38
N VAL A 773 39.00 38.00 -27.67
CA VAL A 773 38.23 38.83 -26.73
C VAL A 773 36.76 38.74 -27.13
N ILE A 774 35.97 38.06 -26.30
CA ILE A 774 34.56 37.80 -26.55
C ILE A 774 33.70 38.60 -25.59
N GLU A 775 32.70 39.27 -26.15
CA GLU A 775 31.62 39.93 -25.43
C GLU A 775 30.40 38.99 -25.39
N LEU A 776 29.89 38.71 -24.19
CA LEU A 776 28.61 38.02 -24.01
C LEU A 776 27.60 38.99 -23.39
N THR A 777 26.43 39.12 -24.01
CA THR A 777 25.35 40.00 -23.53
C THR A 777 24.04 39.21 -23.47
N SER A 778 23.41 39.11 -22.29
CA SER A 778 22.07 38.54 -22.15
C SER A 778 20.97 39.55 -22.44
N TYR A 779 19.79 39.10 -22.84
CA TYR A 779 18.61 39.94 -23.05
C TYR A 779 17.34 39.16 -22.80
N MET A 780 16.46 39.71 -21.95
CA MET A 780 15.09 39.24 -21.77
C MET A 780 14.14 40.38 -21.45
N GLU A 781 12.92 40.30 -21.98
CA GLU A 781 11.84 41.25 -21.73
C GLU A 781 11.00 40.78 -20.54
N VAL A 782 11.11 41.47 -19.39
CA VAL A 782 10.56 41.01 -18.11
C VAL A 782 9.04 41.21 -18.05
N VAL A 783 8.32 40.25 -17.43
CA VAL A 783 6.85 40.30 -17.30
C VAL A 783 6.39 40.31 -15.84
N GLY A 784 6.67 39.25 -15.07
CA GLY A 784 6.25 39.17 -13.66
C GLY A 784 4.75 39.12 -13.43
N ASP A 785 4.00 38.52 -14.36
CA ASP A 785 2.54 38.33 -14.32
C ASP A 785 2.13 37.09 -15.16
N THR A 786 0.85 36.73 -15.14
CA THR A 786 0.32 35.63 -15.95
C THR A 786 0.36 35.93 -17.45
N ASN A 787 0.48 34.87 -18.28
CA ASN A 787 0.51 35.01 -19.74
C ASN A 787 -0.75 35.69 -20.30
N LEU A 788 -1.94 35.38 -19.76
CA LEU A 788 -3.19 35.99 -20.18
C LEU A 788 -3.23 37.49 -19.86
N ALA A 789 -2.81 37.89 -18.66
CA ALA A 789 -2.76 39.30 -18.28
C ALA A 789 -1.81 40.11 -19.18
N GLU A 790 -0.64 39.53 -19.52
CA GLU A 790 0.31 40.13 -20.44
C GLU A 790 -0.26 40.28 -21.85
N LEU A 791 -0.97 39.26 -22.36
CA LEU A 791 -1.62 39.31 -23.67
C LEU A 791 -2.72 40.38 -23.74
N SER A 792 -3.54 40.51 -22.69
CA SER A 792 -4.65 41.46 -22.67
C SER A 792 -4.20 42.92 -22.55
N HIS A 793 -3.23 43.20 -21.67
CA HIS A 793 -2.77 44.58 -21.42
C HIS A 793 -1.23 44.70 -21.32
N PRO A 794 -0.47 44.50 -22.42
CA PRO A 794 0.99 44.50 -22.39
C PRO A 794 1.58 45.83 -21.89
N ALA A 795 1.03 46.96 -22.33
CA ALA A 795 1.54 48.29 -21.96
C ALA A 795 1.30 48.61 -20.47
N PHE A 796 0.20 48.14 -19.90
CA PHE A 796 -0.12 48.34 -18.49
C PHE A 796 0.82 47.56 -17.59
N ASN A 797 1.09 46.29 -17.91
CA ASN A 797 1.97 45.44 -17.10
C ASN A 797 3.39 46.01 -16.94
N LYS A 798 3.92 46.66 -17.99
CA LYS A 798 5.26 47.29 -17.95
C LYS A 798 5.38 48.40 -16.91
N LEU A 799 4.32 49.15 -16.65
CA LEU A 799 4.32 50.30 -15.73
C LEU A 799 4.48 49.92 -14.25
N PHE A 800 4.40 48.63 -13.92
CA PHE A 800 4.50 48.15 -12.55
C PHE A 800 5.83 47.45 -12.26
N ILE A 801 6.75 47.34 -13.20
CA ILE A 801 8.01 46.64 -12.97
C ILE A 801 9.07 47.63 -12.48
N GLU A 802 9.75 47.26 -11.41
CA GLU A 802 10.88 47.99 -10.85
C GLU A 802 12.08 47.07 -10.72
N SER A 803 13.24 47.57 -11.09
CA SER A 803 14.48 46.77 -11.07
C SER A 803 15.52 47.37 -10.14
N GLU A 804 16.40 46.53 -9.62
CA GLU A 804 17.47 46.88 -8.69
C GLU A 804 18.69 46.01 -8.98
N TYR A 805 19.89 46.58 -8.95
CA TYR A 805 21.13 45.83 -9.19
C TYR A 805 22.00 45.82 -7.92
N LEU A 806 22.38 44.62 -7.48
CA LEU A 806 23.26 44.39 -6.34
C LEU A 806 24.70 44.23 -6.85
N GLU A 807 25.50 45.28 -6.75
CA GLU A 807 26.85 45.33 -7.34
C GLU A 807 27.83 44.30 -6.74
N GLU A 808 27.80 44.10 -5.42
CA GLU A 808 28.74 43.19 -4.73
C GLU A 808 28.55 41.73 -5.16
N GLN A 809 27.29 41.30 -5.31
CA GLN A 809 26.93 39.92 -5.64
C GLN A 809 26.70 39.70 -7.14
N GLY A 810 26.66 40.78 -7.93
CA GLY A 810 26.41 40.75 -9.38
C GLY A 810 25.02 40.22 -9.74
N ILE A 811 23.99 40.60 -8.97
CA ILE A 811 22.61 40.12 -9.12
C ILE A 811 21.72 41.27 -9.58
N PHE A 812 21.00 41.04 -10.68
CA PHE A 812 19.95 41.94 -11.16
C PHE A 812 18.59 41.42 -10.69
N LEU A 813 17.85 42.23 -9.96
CA LEU A 813 16.51 41.92 -9.47
C LEU A 813 15.46 42.77 -10.20
N SER A 814 14.30 42.20 -10.47
CA SER A 814 13.10 42.91 -10.91
C SER A 814 11.88 42.42 -10.14
N LYS A 815 11.00 43.34 -9.74
CA LYS A 815 9.76 43.03 -9.00
C LYS A 815 8.60 43.89 -9.49
N ARG A 816 7.39 43.34 -9.39
CA ARG A 816 6.16 44.09 -9.62
C ARG A 816 5.78 44.93 -8.39
N ARG A 817 5.52 46.22 -8.60
CA ARG A 817 5.00 47.19 -7.62
C ARG A 817 3.52 46.95 -7.37
N SER A 818 3.10 47.00 -6.11
CA SER A 818 1.70 46.90 -5.70
C SER A 818 1.36 47.88 -4.58
N GLY A 819 0.14 48.43 -4.61
CA GLY A 819 -0.32 49.51 -3.74
C GLY A 819 -0.83 49.11 -2.35
N LYS A 820 -0.97 47.82 -2.02
CA LYS A 820 -1.24 47.27 -0.66
C LYS A 820 -1.27 45.74 -0.69
N GLN A 821 -0.72 45.10 0.35
CA GLN A 821 -0.88 43.69 0.79
C GLN A 821 -0.52 42.49 -0.13
N ASN A 822 -0.18 42.64 -1.42
CA ASN A 822 0.32 41.50 -2.22
C ASN A 822 1.86 41.49 -2.31
N ASN A 823 2.50 40.46 -1.74
CA ASN A 823 3.94 40.26 -1.86
C ASN A 823 4.28 39.50 -3.16
N TYR A 824 4.59 40.25 -4.23
CA TYR A 824 5.10 39.66 -5.47
C TYR A 824 6.55 39.19 -5.29
N PRO A 825 6.93 38.03 -5.85
CA PRO A 825 8.30 37.55 -5.79
C PRO A 825 9.23 38.38 -6.69
N TYR A 826 10.53 38.28 -6.44
CA TYR A 826 11.57 38.90 -7.25
C TYR A 826 11.99 37.95 -8.38
N ILE A 827 12.08 38.48 -9.60
CA ILE A 827 12.77 37.84 -10.71
C ILE A 827 14.24 38.22 -10.60
N MET A 828 15.12 37.24 -10.47
CA MET A 828 16.55 37.45 -10.41
C MET A 828 17.24 36.98 -11.68
N HIS A 829 18.27 37.71 -12.08
CA HIS A 829 19.17 37.36 -13.16
C HIS A 829 20.60 37.65 -12.72
N MET A 830 21.48 36.66 -12.78
CA MET A 830 22.86 36.82 -12.35
C MET A 830 23.83 36.12 -13.30
N LEU A 831 25.09 36.52 -13.20
CA LEU A 831 26.17 36.02 -14.03
C LEU A 831 27.26 35.40 -13.16
N ARG A 832 27.69 34.19 -13.49
CA ARG A 832 28.83 33.50 -12.86
C ARG A 832 29.79 33.03 -13.93
N THR A 833 31.09 33.22 -13.71
CA THR A 833 32.11 32.84 -14.69
C THR A 833 33.30 32.19 -14.01
N GLY A 834 33.89 31.19 -14.68
CA GLY A 834 35.13 30.55 -14.23
C GLY A 834 36.41 31.31 -14.62
N VAL A 835 36.29 32.39 -15.42
CA VAL A 835 37.42 33.21 -15.88
C VAL A 835 37.30 34.64 -15.35
N GLN A 836 38.44 35.29 -15.10
CA GLN A 836 38.41 36.68 -14.64
C GLN A 836 37.93 37.61 -15.78
N PRO A 837 36.90 38.42 -15.53
CA PRO A 837 36.40 39.36 -16.54
C PRO A 837 37.36 40.52 -16.72
N ARG A 838 37.44 41.05 -17.95
CA ARG A 838 38.33 42.18 -18.28
C ARG A 838 37.83 43.53 -17.74
N LYS A 839 36.52 43.61 -17.47
CA LYS A 839 35.79 44.78 -16.94
C LYS A 839 34.75 44.31 -15.92
N ARG A 840 34.22 45.25 -15.14
CA ARG A 840 33.01 44.98 -14.33
C ARG A 840 31.84 44.62 -15.23
N VAL A 841 30.92 43.80 -14.71
CA VAL A 841 29.69 43.42 -15.42
C VAL A 841 28.86 44.68 -15.66
N GLU A 842 28.42 44.88 -16.91
CA GLU A 842 27.55 45.99 -17.28
C GLU A 842 26.08 45.51 -17.28
N TYR A 843 25.13 46.40 -17.00
CA TYR A 843 23.70 46.05 -16.97
C TYR A 843 22.81 47.14 -17.58
N GLU A 844 21.66 46.73 -18.13
CA GLU A 844 20.67 47.62 -18.75
C GLU A 844 19.25 47.21 -18.38
N ASN A 845 18.41 48.19 -18.04
CA ASN A 845 17.01 47.97 -17.68
C ASN A 845 16.02 48.50 -18.74
N ASP A 846 16.46 49.30 -19.72
CA ASP A 846 15.59 50.00 -20.68
C ASP A 846 15.69 49.42 -22.10
N ARG A 847 14.57 48.89 -22.62
CA ARG A 847 14.49 48.30 -23.96
C ARG A 847 14.89 49.26 -25.07
N LEU A 848 14.47 50.52 -25.00
CA LEU A 848 14.74 51.50 -26.06
C LEU A 848 16.24 51.82 -26.12
N LYS A 849 16.90 51.91 -24.97
CA LYS A 849 18.35 52.16 -24.90
C LYS A 849 19.16 50.96 -25.36
N PHE A 850 18.67 49.74 -25.15
CA PHE A 850 19.33 48.51 -25.57
C PHE A 850 19.21 48.25 -27.07
N LEU A 851 17.98 48.26 -27.58
CA LEU A 851 17.71 47.99 -28.99
C LEU A 851 18.10 49.16 -29.89
N GLY A 852 17.81 50.40 -29.46
CA GLY A 852 17.90 51.58 -30.31
C GLY A 852 16.63 51.83 -31.14
N ARG A 853 16.54 53.02 -31.75
CA ARG A 853 15.38 53.39 -32.57
C ARG A 853 15.41 52.62 -33.90
N ASN A 854 14.26 52.07 -34.32
CA ASN A 854 14.08 51.30 -35.55
C ASN A 854 14.86 49.96 -35.62
N ASN A 855 15.40 49.50 -34.50
CA ASN A 855 16.07 48.22 -34.39
C ASN A 855 15.18 47.17 -33.71
N THR A 856 15.59 45.91 -33.82
CA THR A 856 14.88 44.75 -33.28
C THR A 856 15.85 43.87 -32.47
N PRO A 857 15.37 42.84 -31.76
CA PRO A 857 16.26 41.87 -31.13
C PRO A 857 17.23 41.16 -32.10
N GLN A 858 17.00 41.20 -33.42
CA GLN A 858 17.98 40.68 -34.39
C GLN A 858 19.23 41.56 -34.47
N ASN A 859 19.09 42.87 -34.28
CA ASN A 859 20.13 43.87 -34.50
C ASN A 859 20.15 44.98 -33.42
N PRO A 860 20.37 44.64 -32.13
CA PRO A 860 20.39 45.63 -31.06
C PRO A 860 21.60 46.57 -31.17
N GLU A 861 21.36 47.89 -31.19
CA GLU A 861 22.36 48.95 -31.34
C GLU A 861 23.51 48.78 -30.33
N ARG A 862 23.20 48.55 -29.05
CA ARG A 862 24.23 48.41 -28.00
C ARG A 862 25.18 47.25 -28.23
N VAL A 863 24.76 46.17 -28.88
CA VAL A 863 25.59 44.99 -29.14
C VAL A 863 26.31 45.13 -30.48
N VAL A 864 25.60 45.57 -31.52
CA VAL A 864 26.18 45.77 -32.86
C VAL A 864 27.32 46.78 -32.82
N ASP A 865 27.14 47.89 -32.11
CA ASP A 865 28.15 48.96 -32.02
C ASP A 865 29.05 48.85 -30.78
N SER A 866 28.86 47.81 -29.94
CA SER A 866 29.58 47.60 -28.66
C SER A 866 29.60 48.85 -27.75
N ILE A 867 28.49 49.59 -27.73
CA ILE A 867 28.32 50.77 -26.88
C ILE A 867 28.10 50.30 -25.43
N PRO A 868 28.78 50.87 -24.42
CA PRO A 868 28.61 50.48 -23.01
C PRO A 868 27.14 50.54 -22.56
N LEU A 869 26.72 49.61 -21.71
CA LEU A 869 25.36 49.65 -21.12
C LEU A 869 25.24 50.80 -20.11
N SER A 870 24.02 51.28 -19.84
CA SER A 870 23.82 52.49 -19.04
C SER A 870 24.15 52.33 -17.56
N ASN A 871 24.21 51.10 -17.04
CA ASN A 871 24.42 50.77 -15.62
C ASN A 871 23.43 51.51 -14.70
N ARG A 872 22.18 51.65 -15.16
CA ARG A 872 21.09 52.22 -14.37
C ARG A 872 20.04 51.14 -14.13
N ALA A 873 19.60 51.05 -12.87
CA ALA A 873 18.46 50.26 -12.45
C ALA A 873 17.38 51.20 -11.89
N GLY A 874 16.18 50.68 -11.67
CA GLY A 874 15.02 51.42 -11.18
C GLY A 874 13.85 51.35 -12.14
N PHE A 875 12.95 52.34 -12.04
CA PHE A 875 11.79 52.44 -12.90
C PHE A 875 12.15 52.75 -14.35
N CYS A 876 11.50 52.08 -15.30
CA CYS A 876 11.55 52.43 -16.72
C CYS A 876 10.24 52.07 -17.42
N ASN A 877 9.99 52.68 -18.59
CA ASN A 877 8.72 52.51 -19.31
C ASN A 877 8.61 51.16 -20.04
N ASP A 878 9.75 50.58 -20.46
CA ASP A 878 9.81 49.30 -21.15
C ASP A 878 10.96 48.44 -20.58
N PRO A 879 10.69 47.71 -19.50
CA PRO A 879 11.69 47.03 -18.68
C PRO A 879 12.26 45.77 -19.35
N ILE A 880 13.58 45.66 -19.34
CA ILE A 880 14.34 44.48 -19.71
C ILE A 880 15.33 44.12 -18.60
N MET A 881 15.88 42.91 -18.66
CA MET A 881 17.06 42.54 -17.90
C MET A 881 18.15 42.09 -18.87
N SER A 882 19.28 42.78 -18.82
CA SER A 882 20.45 42.48 -19.63
C SER A 882 21.71 42.60 -18.78
N LEU A 883 22.59 41.60 -18.89
CA LEU A 883 23.92 41.57 -18.28
C LEU A 883 24.96 41.37 -19.37
N ARG A 884 26.05 42.13 -19.31
CA ARG A 884 27.17 42.02 -20.24
C ARG A 884 28.48 41.75 -19.52
N ILE A 885 29.26 40.84 -20.08
CA ILE A 885 30.61 40.51 -19.64
C ILE A 885 31.57 40.47 -20.84
N LEU A 886 32.82 40.87 -20.59
CA LEU A 886 33.92 40.77 -21.55
C LEU A 886 34.98 39.80 -21.01
N ILE A 887 35.26 38.74 -21.75
CA ILE A 887 36.21 37.69 -21.37
C ILE A 887 37.31 37.53 -22.42
N THR A 888 38.45 37.01 -22.01
CA THR A 888 39.56 36.63 -22.91
C THR A 888 39.71 35.11 -22.89
N ILE A 889 39.77 34.52 -24.08
CA ILE A 889 39.92 33.07 -24.27
C ILE A 889 41.24 32.85 -25.00
N LYS A 890 42.19 32.18 -24.33
CA LYS A 890 43.49 31.90 -24.94
C LYS A 890 43.38 30.89 -26.07
N THR A 891 44.37 30.84 -26.94
CA THR A 891 44.49 29.83 -27.99
C THR A 891 44.33 28.40 -27.44
N GLY A 892 43.35 27.67 -27.97
CA GLY A 892 43.06 26.28 -27.59
C GLY A 892 42.33 26.09 -26.26
N GLU A 893 42.10 27.16 -25.49
CA GLU A 893 41.40 27.08 -24.20
C GLU A 893 39.87 27.24 -24.36
N THR A 894 39.16 26.79 -23.33
CA THR A 894 37.70 26.95 -23.18
C THR A 894 37.38 27.83 -21.99
N ALA A 895 36.54 28.84 -22.19
CA ALA A 895 35.99 29.66 -21.12
C ALA A 895 34.50 29.37 -20.93
N SER A 896 34.01 29.39 -19.69
CA SER A 896 32.59 29.20 -19.38
C SER A 896 31.98 30.37 -18.61
N VAL A 897 30.76 30.73 -19.01
CA VAL A 897 29.93 31.77 -18.40
C VAL A 897 28.52 31.21 -18.23
N SER A 898 28.01 31.26 -17.01
CA SER A 898 26.67 30.80 -16.65
C SER A 898 25.79 32.00 -16.37
N PHE A 899 24.70 32.10 -17.13
CA PHE A 899 23.59 33.02 -16.86
C PHE A 899 22.52 32.26 -16.09
N ILE A 900 22.19 32.75 -14.89
CA ILE A 900 21.23 32.11 -13.99
C ILE A 900 20.03 33.04 -13.87
N THR A 901 18.84 32.53 -14.18
CA THR A 901 17.58 33.28 -14.12
C THR A 901 16.60 32.53 -13.23
N GLY A 902 15.82 33.22 -12.40
CA GLY A 902 14.83 32.52 -11.59
C GLY A 902 14.04 33.43 -10.67
N VAL A 903 13.41 32.84 -9.66
CA VAL A 903 12.52 33.53 -8.74
C VAL A 903 12.96 33.33 -7.30
N CYS A 904 12.95 34.41 -6.52
CA CYS A 904 13.17 34.41 -5.07
C CYS A 904 12.12 35.26 -4.35
N ASN A 905 11.81 34.94 -3.10
CA ASN A 905 10.79 35.64 -2.32
C ASN A 905 11.34 36.88 -1.60
N SER A 906 12.66 36.94 -1.39
CA SER A 906 13.34 38.01 -0.67
C SER A 906 14.69 38.33 -1.31
N LYS A 907 15.25 39.51 -0.99
CA LYS A 907 16.57 39.92 -1.47
C LYS A 907 17.67 39.08 -0.82
N GLU A 908 17.49 38.76 0.46
CA GLU A 908 18.41 37.96 1.27
C GLU A 908 18.53 36.55 0.69
N GLU A 909 17.42 35.95 0.24
CA GLU A 909 17.43 34.68 -0.49
C GLU A 909 18.21 34.77 -1.80
N ALA A 910 18.06 35.86 -2.56
CA ALA A 910 18.82 36.08 -3.79
C ALA A 910 20.33 36.12 -3.53
N ILE A 911 20.75 36.83 -2.47
CA ILE A 911 22.16 36.94 -2.05
C ILE A 911 22.71 35.56 -1.68
N ALA A 912 21.99 34.79 -0.85
CA ALA A 912 22.40 33.45 -0.44
C ALA A 912 22.60 32.50 -1.65
N ILE A 913 21.68 32.54 -2.62
CA ILE A 913 21.80 31.78 -3.87
C ILE A 913 23.04 32.24 -4.66
N GLY A 914 23.25 33.55 -4.73
CA GLY A 914 24.40 34.14 -5.42
C GLY A 914 25.75 33.72 -4.85
N GLU A 915 25.88 33.63 -3.52
CA GLU A 915 27.11 33.22 -2.82
C GLU A 915 27.42 31.74 -3.03
N GLU A 916 26.42 30.87 -2.92
CA GLU A 916 26.60 29.43 -3.13
C GLU A 916 27.02 29.10 -4.56
N LEU A 917 26.33 29.69 -5.54
CA LEU A 917 26.63 29.52 -6.96
C LEU A 917 27.91 30.22 -7.41
N GLY A 918 28.60 30.92 -6.51
CA GLY A 918 29.92 31.51 -6.73
C GLY A 918 31.00 30.48 -7.06
N LYS A 919 30.83 29.21 -6.64
CA LYS A 919 31.82 28.15 -6.92
C LYS A 919 31.42 27.35 -8.17
N PRO A 920 32.31 27.20 -9.18
CA PRO A 920 31.98 26.58 -10.46
C PRO A 920 31.41 25.16 -10.39
N TYR A 921 31.87 24.33 -9.45
CA TYR A 921 31.44 22.93 -9.34
C TYR A 921 29.99 22.76 -8.87
N HIS A 922 29.40 23.75 -8.18
CA HIS A 922 28.02 23.67 -7.72
C HIS A 922 27.03 23.67 -8.90
N ILE A 923 27.37 24.33 -10.01
CA ILE A 923 26.51 24.34 -11.21
C ILE A 923 26.46 22.94 -11.84
N ASP A 924 27.60 22.26 -11.92
CA ASP A 924 27.65 20.91 -12.48
C ASP A 924 26.96 19.89 -11.54
N ASP A 925 27.06 20.06 -10.21
CA ASP A 925 26.31 19.28 -9.23
C ASP A 925 24.78 19.47 -9.35
N ILE A 926 24.32 20.69 -9.62
CA ILE A 926 22.90 20.98 -9.87
C ILE A 926 22.39 20.21 -11.11
N PHE A 927 23.18 20.17 -12.19
CA PHE A 927 22.79 19.43 -13.40
C PHE A 927 22.64 17.92 -13.14
N GLU A 928 23.58 17.31 -12.40
CA GLU A 928 23.47 15.89 -12.05
C GLU A 928 22.31 15.62 -11.07
N LYS A 929 22.05 16.50 -10.11
CA LYS A 929 20.89 16.38 -9.21
C LYS A 929 19.57 16.43 -9.97
N PHE A 930 19.42 17.38 -10.88
CA PHE A 930 18.19 17.50 -11.67
C PHE A 930 17.97 16.31 -12.59
N LYS A 931 19.05 15.81 -13.21
CA LYS A 931 19.02 14.55 -13.95
C LYS A 931 18.50 13.40 -13.07
N LEU A 932 19.10 13.16 -11.90
CA LEU A 932 18.68 12.09 -10.97
C LEU A 932 17.21 12.22 -10.56
N GLN A 933 16.72 13.43 -10.27
CA GLN A 933 15.31 13.67 -9.97
C GLN A 933 14.40 13.29 -11.15
N THR A 934 14.73 13.74 -12.36
CA THR A 934 13.97 13.38 -13.56
C THR A 934 13.97 11.86 -13.79
N GLU A 935 15.07 11.17 -13.49
CA GLU A 935 15.13 9.71 -13.59
C GLU A 935 14.15 9.01 -12.63
N ILE A 936 14.08 9.50 -11.40
CA ILE A 936 13.17 8.98 -10.36
C ILE A 936 11.73 9.25 -10.77
N GLU A 937 11.42 10.44 -11.28
CA GLU A 937 10.09 10.81 -11.77
C GLU A 937 9.63 9.88 -12.90
N LEU A 938 10.45 9.67 -13.93
CA LEU A 938 10.10 8.79 -15.05
C LEU A 938 9.89 7.33 -14.62
N LYS A 939 10.69 6.87 -13.63
CA LYS A 939 10.51 5.54 -13.00
C LYS A 939 9.21 5.49 -12.20
N TYR A 940 8.88 6.54 -11.45
CA TYR A 940 7.63 6.66 -10.72
C TYR A 940 6.44 6.58 -11.66
N LEU A 941 6.45 7.27 -12.80
CA LEU A 941 5.38 7.24 -13.78
C LEU A 941 5.36 5.98 -14.68
N GLU A 942 6.34 5.08 -14.52
CA GLU A 942 6.53 3.90 -15.37
C GLU A 942 6.57 4.26 -16.88
N ILE A 943 7.24 5.38 -17.20
CA ILE A 943 7.37 5.87 -18.57
C ILE A 943 8.63 5.27 -19.21
N THR A 944 8.45 4.64 -20.36
CA THR A 944 9.54 4.06 -21.15
C THR A 944 10.28 5.13 -21.98
N ARG A 945 11.48 4.79 -22.46
CA ARG A 945 12.31 5.64 -23.32
C ARG A 945 11.60 6.15 -24.58
N SER A 946 10.79 5.31 -25.23
CA SER A 946 10.06 5.71 -26.44
C SER A 946 8.89 6.64 -26.12
N GLN A 947 8.22 6.40 -24.98
CA GLN A 947 7.08 7.20 -24.53
C GLN A 947 7.50 8.62 -24.17
N ILE A 948 8.61 8.83 -23.44
CA ILE A 948 9.03 10.19 -23.05
C ILE A 948 9.32 11.08 -24.27
N ASN A 949 9.97 10.53 -25.31
CA ASN A 949 10.21 11.27 -26.55
C ASN A 949 8.91 11.57 -27.30
N ALA A 950 7.93 10.65 -27.28
CA ALA A 950 6.61 10.90 -27.82
C ALA A 950 5.91 12.03 -27.05
N PHE A 951 5.92 11.99 -25.72
CA PHE A 951 5.29 13.00 -24.87
C PHE A 951 5.88 14.39 -25.10
N GLN A 952 7.21 14.50 -25.14
CA GLN A 952 7.90 15.74 -25.45
C GLN A 952 7.58 16.26 -26.87
N ASN A 953 7.35 15.37 -27.84
CA ASN A 953 6.90 15.78 -29.17
C ASN A 953 5.45 16.25 -29.21
N LEU A 954 4.58 15.79 -28.29
CA LEU A 954 3.20 16.26 -28.16
C LEU A 954 3.12 17.67 -27.54
N ILE A 955 4.16 18.12 -26.85
CA ILE A 955 4.20 19.47 -26.25
C ILE A 955 4.34 20.56 -27.31
N SER A 956 5.12 20.33 -28.37
CA SER A 956 5.27 21.30 -29.48
C SER A 956 3.93 21.75 -30.06
N PRO A 957 3.03 20.87 -30.53
CA PRO A 957 1.75 21.26 -31.15
C PRO A 957 0.74 21.88 -30.17
N ILE A 958 0.93 21.74 -28.86
CA ILE A 958 0.12 22.42 -27.84
C ILE A 958 0.35 23.94 -27.90
N PHE A 959 1.62 24.36 -28.03
CA PHE A 959 2.00 25.77 -28.11
C PHE A 959 2.07 26.30 -29.55
N TYR A 960 2.52 25.46 -30.50
CA TYR A 960 2.68 25.80 -31.92
C TYR A 960 1.78 24.90 -32.78
N PRO A 961 0.49 25.27 -32.97
CA PRO A 961 -0.49 24.40 -33.61
C PRO A 961 -0.07 23.98 -35.02
N ALA A 962 -0.01 22.67 -35.26
CA ALA A 962 0.55 22.11 -36.49
C ALA A 962 -0.43 21.16 -37.16
N ARG A 963 -0.56 21.27 -38.49
CA ARG A 963 -1.51 20.46 -39.30
C ARG A 963 -1.42 18.95 -39.05
N PRO A 964 -0.24 18.31 -38.93
CA PRO A 964 -0.15 16.85 -38.76
C PRO A 964 -0.76 16.32 -37.46
N TYR A 965 -0.95 17.17 -36.46
CA TYR A 965 -1.48 16.79 -35.15
C TYR A 965 -2.98 17.10 -35.01
N ARG A 966 -3.60 17.84 -35.94
CA ARG A 966 -5.00 18.24 -35.85
C ARG A 966 -5.95 17.23 -36.49
N GLY A 967 -7.25 17.38 -36.21
CA GLY A 967 -8.31 16.56 -36.80
C GLY A 967 -8.40 16.69 -38.33
N PRO A 968 -9.18 15.82 -38.98
CA PRO A 968 -9.30 15.80 -40.44
C PRO A 968 -9.79 17.14 -41.01
N TYR A 969 -9.26 17.53 -42.17
CA TYR A 969 -9.53 18.84 -42.79
C TYR A 969 -11.03 19.11 -43.03
N GLU A 970 -11.78 18.08 -43.42
CA GLU A 970 -13.22 18.20 -43.66
C GLU A 970 -14.00 18.56 -42.39
N ASN A 971 -13.60 18.05 -41.21
CA ASN A 971 -14.23 18.42 -39.95
C ASN A 971 -13.98 19.91 -39.62
N ILE A 972 -12.74 20.37 -39.82
CA ILE A 972 -12.35 21.77 -39.59
C ILE A 972 -13.13 22.72 -40.51
N ARG A 973 -13.27 22.35 -41.78
CA ARG A 973 -13.97 23.17 -42.79
C ARG A 973 -15.48 23.24 -42.55
N ARG A 974 -16.10 22.19 -42.01
CA ARG A 974 -17.54 22.12 -41.75
C ARG A 974 -17.96 22.79 -40.44
N ASN A 975 -17.02 23.05 -39.53
CA ASN A 975 -17.33 23.66 -38.25
C ASN A 975 -17.88 25.09 -38.41
N TYR A 976 -19.05 25.35 -37.82
CA TYR A 976 -19.66 26.67 -37.70
C TYR A 976 -19.97 27.05 -36.24
N LYS A 977 -19.66 26.17 -35.28
CA LYS A 977 -19.89 26.39 -33.84
C LYS A 977 -18.72 27.15 -33.21
N ASN A 978 -18.99 27.84 -32.09
CA ASN A 978 -18.02 28.59 -31.28
C ASN A 978 -17.68 27.86 -29.97
N GLN A 979 -16.71 28.40 -29.20
CA GLN A 979 -16.20 27.82 -27.95
C GLN A 979 -17.30 27.55 -26.92
N SER A 980 -18.32 28.42 -26.80
CA SER A 980 -19.39 28.26 -25.79
C SER A 980 -20.20 26.97 -25.92
N PHE A 981 -20.19 26.32 -27.10
CA PHE A 981 -20.84 25.01 -27.28
C PHE A 981 -20.11 23.86 -26.56
N LEU A 982 -18.84 24.06 -26.15
CA LEU A 982 -18.10 23.08 -25.35
C LEU A 982 -18.59 23.02 -23.89
N TRP A 983 -19.15 24.11 -23.37
CA TRP A 983 -19.58 24.22 -21.97
C TRP A 983 -20.67 23.22 -21.60
N ARG A 984 -21.49 22.79 -22.57
CA ARG A 984 -22.48 21.71 -22.40
C ARG A 984 -21.84 20.39 -21.95
N PHE A 985 -20.58 20.17 -22.32
CA PHE A 985 -19.80 18.97 -21.95
C PHE A 985 -18.92 19.18 -20.72
N GLY A 986 -19.05 20.32 -20.03
CA GLY A 986 -18.21 20.68 -18.88
C GLY A 986 -16.79 21.14 -19.25
N ILE A 987 -16.49 21.28 -20.54
CA ILE A 987 -15.18 21.72 -21.06
C ILE A 987 -15.23 23.23 -21.24
N SER A 988 -14.37 24.01 -20.57
CA SER A 988 -14.35 25.48 -20.73
C SER A 988 -13.85 25.87 -22.13
N GLY A 989 -12.85 25.14 -22.63
CA GLY A 989 -12.18 25.39 -23.90
C GLY A 989 -11.08 26.45 -23.83
N ASP A 990 -10.74 26.96 -22.64
CA ASP A 990 -9.66 27.92 -22.44
C ASP A 990 -8.28 27.23 -22.44
N ASN A 991 -8.25 25.98 -21.96
CA ASN A 991 -7.06 25.14 -21.98
C ASN A 991 -6.91 24.43 -23.34
N PRO A 992 -5.67 24.14 -23.77
CA PRO A 992 -5.41 23.29 -24.93
C PRO A 992 -6.03 21.89 -24.79
N ILE A 993 -6.77 21.45 -25.80
CA ILE A 993 -7.44 20.14 -25.79
C ILE A 993 -6.58 19.07 -26.50
N LEU A 994 -6.32 17.98 -25.79
CA LEU A 994 -5.84 16.69 -26.29
C LEU A 994 -7.04 15.78 -26.52
N LEU A 995 -7.33 15.41 -27.76
CA LEU A 995 -8.48 14.56 -28.10
C LEU A 995 -8.00 13.14 -28.42
N LEU A 996 -8.46 12.15 -27.66
CA LEU A 996 -8.25 10.73 -27.93
C LEU A 996 -9.52 10.13 -28.52
N SER A 997 -9.47 9.65 -29.77
CA SER A 997 -10.58 8.94 -30.39
C SER A 997 -10.39 7.43 -30.25
N VAL A 998 -11.37 6.78 -29.62
CA VAL A 998 -11.34 5.34 -29.31
C VAL A 998 -12.53 4.65 -29.97
N LYS A 999 -12.30 3.51 -30.63
CA LYS A 999 -13.37 2.77 -31.34
C LYS A 999 -13.65 1.40 -30.72
N SER A 1000 -12.67 0.79 -30.05
CA SER A 1000 -12.81 -0.53 -29.44
C SER A 1000 -11.91 -0.70 -28.21
N ILE A 1001 -12.10 -1.80 -27.48
CA ILE A 1001 -11.26 -2.20 -26.32
C ILE A 1001 -9.84 -2.58 -26.75
N GLU A 1002 -9.63 -2.94 -28.02
CA GLU A 1002 -8.30 -3.26 -28.56
C GLU A 1002 -7.35 -2.05 -28.48
N ASP A 1003 -7.90 -0.83 -28.37
CA ASP A 1003 -7.17 0.42 -28.15
C ASP A 1003 -6.70 0.63 -26.69
N SER A 1004 -6.84 -0.37 -25.80
CA SER A 1004 -6.49 -0.26 -24.37
C SER A 1004 -5.05 0.21 -24.10
N GLU A 1005 -4.08 -0.18 -24.93
CA GLU A 1005 -2.70 0.31 -24.84
C GLU A 1005 -2.60 1.79 -25.19
N MET A 1006 -3.33 2.25 -26.21
CA MET A 1006 -3.37 3.66 -26.61
C MET A 1006 -4.02 4.53 -25.54
N ILE A 1007 -5.09 4.06 -24.90
CA ILE A 1007 -5.72 4.75 -23.75
C ILE A 1007 -4.71 4.89 -22.62
N ARG A 1008 -4.02 3.81 -22.26
CA ARG A 1008 -2.99 3.82 -21.21
C ARG A 1008 -1.87 4.80 -21.54
N ASP A 1009 -1.41 4.81 -22.78
CA ASP A 1009 -0.34 5.69 -23.27
C ASP A 1009 -0.76 7.17 -23.23
N ALA A 1010 -1.99 7.50 -23.64
CA ALA A 1010 -2.52 8.86 -23.58
C ALA A 1010 -2.74 9.34 -22.14
N LEU A 1011 -3.24 8.46 -21.27
CA LEU A 1011 -3.39 8.73 -19.84
C LEU A 1011 -2.04 9.00 -19.15
N LYS A 1012 -0.99 8.22 -19.48
CA LYS A 1012 0.39 8.48 -19.03
C LYS A 1012 0.95 9.80 -19.56
N ALA A 1013 0.65 10.15 -20.81
CA ALA A 1013 1.06 11.43 -21.38
C ALA A 1013 0.41 12.61 -20.63
N TYR A 1014 -0.89 12.51 -20.35
CA TYR A 1014 -1.63 13.50 -19.55
C TYR A 1014 -1.09 13.60 -18.13
N GLU A 1015 -0.81 12.46 -17.48
CA GLU A 1015 -0.21 12.42 -16.14
C GLU A 1015 1.17 13.10 -16.10
N TYR A 1016 2.03 12.80 -17.08
CA TYR A 1016 3.33 13.45 -17.25
C TYR A 1016 3.20 14.97 -17.41
N MET A 1017 2.28 15.43 -18.27
CA MET A 1017 2.04 16.85 -18.50
C MET A 1017 1.52 17.54 -17.23
N LYS A 1018 0.54 16.94 -16.54
CA LYS A 1018 -0.05 17.50 -15.32
C LYS A 1018 0.96 17.59 -14.18
N LEU A 1019 1.77 16.54 -13.96
CA LEU A 1019 2.83 16.55 -12.94
C LEU A 1019 3.86 17.66 -13.20
N ASN A 1020 4.21 17.86 -14.47
CA ASN A 1020 5.13 18.92 -14.90
C ASN A 1020 4.49 20.32 -15.02
N ARG A 1021 3.24 20.51 -14.55
CA ARG A 1021 2.43 21.76 -14.60
C ARG A 1021 2.10 22.28 -16.00
N LEU A 1022 2.05 21.41 -16.98
CA LEU A 1022 1.53 21.74 -18.30
C LEU A 1022 0.00 21.60 -18.28
N VAL A 1023 -0.69 22.73 -18.41
CA VAL A 1023 -2.17 22.80 -18.36
C VAL A 1023 -2.75 22.33 -19.70
N VAL A 1024 -3.46 21.20 -19.67
CA VAL A 1024 -4.16 20.59 -20.81
C VAL A 1024 -5.45 19.91 -20.37
N ASP A 1025 -6.45 19.91 -21.24
CA ASP A 1025 -7.66 19.11 -21.07
C ASP A 1025 -7.58 17.85 -21.95
N LEU A 1026 -7.66 16.66 -21.34
CA LEU A 1026 -7.73 15.39 -22.06
C LEU A 1026 -9.20 15.00 -22.28
N VAL A 1027 -9.61 14.89 -23.54
CA VAL A 1027 -10.95 14.47 -23.94
C VAL A 1027 -10.86 13.11 -24.61
N ILE A 1028 -11.51 12.10 -24.04
CA ILE A 1028 -11.64 10.76 -24.63
C ILE A 1028 -12.99 10.69 -25.33
N LEU A 1029 -12.97 10.61 -26.66
CA LEU A 1029 -14.15 10.45 -27.50
C LEU A 1029 -14.33 8.97 -27.86
N SER A 1030 -15.33 8.34 -27.23
CA SER A 1030 -15.74 6.96 -27.49
C SER A 1030 -16.70 6.89 -28.68
N ASP A 1031 -16.27 6.18 -29.73
CA ASP A 1031 -17.02 5.93 -30.97
C ASP A 1031 -17.39 4.43 -31.11
N ALA A 1032 -17.80 3.81 -30.00
CA ALA A 1032 -18.19 2.39 -29.96
C ALA A 1032 -19.68 2.17 -30.30
N LYS A 1033 -20.00 1.04 -30.97
CA LYS A 1033 -21.38 0.60 -31.21
C LYS A 1033 -22.03 0.15 -29.89
N HIS A 1034 -23.34 0.37 -29.74
CA HIS A 1034 -24.13 0.31 -28.48
C HIS A 1034 -23.90 -0.90 -27.53
N GLY A 1035 -23.33 -2.03 -27.98
CA GLY A 1035 -23.06 -3.21 -27.14
C GLY A 1035 -21.71 -3.26 -26.42
N TYR A 1036 -20.70 -2.49 -26.85
CA TYR A 1036 -19.33 -2.51 -26.28
C TYR A 1036 -19.00 -1.31 -25.38
N LEU A 1037 -19.97 -0.41 -25.16
CA LEU A 1037 -19.76 0.84 -24.41
C LEU A 1037 -19.46 0.58 -22.94
N GLN A 1038 -20.21 -0.33 -22.30
CA GLN A 1038 -20.10 -0.57 -20.86
C GLN A 1038 -18.73 -1.15 -20.49
N GLU A 1039 -18.22 -2.11 -21.26
CA GLU A 1039 -16.88 -2.68 -21.05
C GLU A 1039 -15.75 -1.67 -21.28
N LEU A 1040 -15.91 -0.75 -22.24
CA LEU A 1040 -14.94 0.30 -22.50
C LEU A 1040 -14.95 1.38 -21.41
N ASP A 1041 -16.13 1.75 -20.91
CA ASP A 1041 -16.28 2.71 -19.82
C ASP A 1041 -15.71 2.14 -18.51
N ASP A 1042 -15.96 0.85 -18.23
CA ASP A 1042 -15.35 0.15 -17.10
C ASP A 1042 -13.82 0.11 -17.25
N LEU A 1043 -13.30 -0.17 -18.44
CA LEU A 1043 -11.86 -0.14 -18.70
C LEU A 1043 -11.27 1.27 -18.53
N VAL A 1044 -11.93 2.32 -19.03
CA VAL A 1044 -11.45 3.70 -18.89
C VAL A 1044 -11.51 4.13 -17.43
N ASN A 1045 -12.54 3.75 -16.68
CA ASN A 1045 -12.65 4.01 -15.24
C ASN A 1045 -11.58 3.26 -14.45
N ASP A 1046 -11.31 1.99 -14.78
CA ASP A 1046 -10.23 1.20 -14.19
C ASP A 1046 -8.85 1.80 -14.50
N LEU A 1047 -8.62 2.25 -15.73
CA LEU A 1047 -7.36 2.88 -16.12
C LEU A 1047 -7.21 4.27 -15.51
N THR A 1048 -8.29 5.04 -15.39
CA THR A 1048 -8.31 6.37 -14.76
C THR A 1048 -8.10 6.27 -13.27
N SER A 1049 -8.73 5.31 -12.59
CA SER A 1049 -8.48 5.02 -11.17
C SER A 1049 -7.05 4.52 -10.92
N SER A 1050 -6.40 3.97 -11.95
CA SER A 1050 -5.00 3.54 -11.89
C SER A 1050 -3.97 4.69 -11.97
N LEU A 1051 -4.38 5.89 -12.39
CA LEU A 1051 -3.53 7.09 -12.42
C LEU A 1051 -2.97 7.41 -11.03
N ARG A 1052 -1.73 7.89 -10.96
CA ARG A 1052 -1.00 8.24 -9.73
C ARG A 1052 -1.02 9.75 -9.46
N LEU A 1053 -2.03 10.43 -9.98
CA LEU A 1053 -2.23 11.86 -9.83
C LEU A 1053 -2.39 12.21 -8.34
N TYR A 1054 -1.41 12.94 -7.81
CA TYR A 1054 -1.53 13.68 -6.56
C TYR A 1054 -2.42 14.91 -6.81
N ASP A 1055 -3.64 14.89 -6.28
CA ASP A 1055 -4.52 16.06 -6.18
C ASP A 1055 -4.04 16.96 -5.03
N ALA A 1056 -3.09 17.84 -5.34
CA ALA A 1056 -2.68 18.92 -4.45
C ALA A 1056 -3.61 20.15 -4.53
N ASP A 1057 -4.52 20.20 -5.51
CA ASP A 1057 -5.50 21.29 -5.64
C ASP A 1057 -6.89 20.71 -5.93
N ASN A 1058 -7.89 21.21 -5.21
CA ASN A 1058 -9.35 20.92 -5.29
C ASN A 1058 -9.99 21.13 -6.69
N SER A 1059 -9.20 21.28 -7.76
CA SER A 1059 -9.69 21.43 -9.12
C SER A 1059 -10.12 20.08 -9.69
N LYS A 1060 -11.37 19.99 -10.16
CA LYS A 1060 -11.88 18.83 -10.90
C LYS A 1060 -10.85 18.35 -11.94
N PRO A 1061 -10.66 17.03 -12.13
CA PRO A 1061 -9.74 16.54 -13.15
C PRO A 1061 -10.16 17.06 -14.53
N SER A 1062 -9.23 17.69 -15.25
CA SER A 1062 -9.33 18.08 -16.67
C SER A 1062 -9.34 16.87 -17.61
N LEU A 1063 -10.11 15.84 -17.26
CA LEU A 1063 -10.28 14.60 -18.01
C LEU A 1063 -11.78 14.42 -18.29
N PHE A 1064 -12.14 14.33 -19.56
CA PHE A 1064 -13.54 14.27 -20.00
C PHE A 1064 -13.75 13.03 -20.88
N LEU A 1065 -14.68 12.17 -20.49
CA LEU A 1065 -15.14 11.05 -21.31
C LEU A 1065 -16.44 11.44 -22.01
N LEU A 1066 -16.43 11.41 -23.34
CA LEU A 1066 -17.55 11.79 -24.18
C LEU A 1066 -17.89 10.68 -25.15
N HIS A 1067 -19.18 10.50 -25.45
CA HIS A 1067 -19.65 9.49 -26.38
C HIS A 1067 -20.19 10.11 -27.66
N SER A 1068 -19.76 9.59 -28.81
CA SER A 1068 -20.15 10.13 -30.12
C SER A 1068 -21.67 10.09 -30.34
N TYR A 1069 -22.39 9.12 -29.79
CA TYR A 1069 -23.85 8.99 -29.92
C TYR A 1069 -24.65 10.06 -29.16
N GLN A 1070 -24.04 10.73 -28.17
CA GLN A 1070 -24.68 11.81 -27.41
C GLN A 1070 -24.51 13.18 -28.10
N MET A 1071 -23.76 13.22 -29.20
CA MET A 1071 -23.36 14.43 -29.90
C MET A 1071 -23.97 14.52 -31.29
N ILE A 1072 -24.29 15.74 -31.71
CA ILE A 1072 -24.63 15.99 -33.12
C ILE A 1072 -23.33 16.14 -33.95
N PRO A 1073 -23.34 15.84 -35.27
CA PRO A 1073 -22.14 15.91 -36.11
C PRO A 1073 -21.38 17.25 -36.03
N ALA A 1074 -22.10 18.36 -35.92
CA ALA A 1074 -21.50 19.69 -35.77
C ALA A 1074 -20.71 19.86 -34.45
N GLU A 1075 -21.05 19.14 -33.37
CA GLU A 1075 -20.31 19.16 -32.09
C GLU A 1075 -19.01 18.34 -32.19
N ILE A 1076 -19.03 17.23 -32.94
CA ILE A 1076 -17.81 16.46 -33.25
C ILE A 1076 -16.87 17.28 -34.13
N ASP A 1077 -17.41 17.97 -35.15
CA ASP A 1077 -16.63 18.89 -35.99
C ASP A 1077 -15.99 20.01 -35.16
N LEU A 1078 -16.70 20.56 -34.15
CA LEU A 1078 -16.14 21.54 -33.21
C LEU A 1078 -14.99 20.96 -32.39
N LEU A 1079 -15.16 19.79 -31.76
CA LEU A 1079 -14.10 19.15 -30.96
C LEU A 1079 -12.85 18.88 -31.79
N MET A 1080 -13.01 18.32 -32.99
CA MET A 1080 -11.91 18.08 -33.94
C MET A 1080 -11.23 19.37 -34.39
N THR A 1081 -11.97 20.49 -34.41
CA THR A 1081 -11.44 21.82 -34.76
C THR A 1081 -10.65 22.44 -33.63
N VAL A 1082 -11.17 22.41 -32.39
CA VAL A 1082 -10.55 23.08 -31.24
C VAL A 1082 -9.38 22.27 -30.68
N ALA A 1083 -9.40 20.95 -30.80
CA ALA A 1083 -8.29 20.09 -30.39
C ALA A 1083 -6.96 20.52 -31.04
N ARG A 1084 -5.93 20.69 -30.19
CA ARG A 1084 -4.55 20.97 -30.63
C ARG A 1084 -3.87 19.69 -31.14
N VAL A 1085 -4.21 18.57 -30.53
CA VAL A 1085 -3.68 17.25 -30.83
C VAL A 1085 -4.82 16.24 -30.85
N VAL A 1086 -4.94 15.47 -31.94
CA VAL A 1086 -5.90 14.39 -32.12
C VAL A 1086 -5.16 13.05 -32.25
N ILE A 1087 -5.36 12.19 -31.26
CA ILE A 1087 -4.79 10.85 -31.19
C ILE A 1087 -5.86 9.86 -31.65
N SER A 1088 -5.52 8.98 -32.60
CA SER A 1088 -6.41 7.94 -33.11
C SER A 1088 -5.66 6.62 -33.28
N ASP A 1089 -6.41 5.54 -33.47
CA ASP A 1089 -5.95 4.21 -33.93
C ASP A 1089 -4.79 4.22 -34.95
N LYS A 1090 -4.81 5.15 -35.91
CA LYS A 1090 -3.81 5.28 -36.99
C LYS A 1090 -2.54 6.01 -36.57
N THR A 1091 -2.62 6.97 -35.65
CA THR A 1091 -1.49 7.80 -35.25
C THR A 1091 -0.82 7.26 -33.99
N GLY A 1092 -1.63 6.85 -33.00
CA GLY A 1092 -1.20 6.63 -31.63
C GLY A 1092 -0.48 7.85 -31.03
N ILE A 1093 0.09 7.71 -29.83
CA ILE A 1093 0.89 8.79 -29.22
C ILE A 1093 2.19 9.08 -29.99
N TYR A 1094 2.63 8.15 -30.84
CA TYR A 1094 3.90 8.22 -31.56
C TYR A 1094 3.82 8.92 -32.93
N PHE A 1095 2.60 9.13 -33.46
CA PHE A 1095 2.35 9.71 -34.77
C PHE A 1095 3.18 9.04 -35.90
N ARG A 1096 3.23 7.69 -35.92
CA ARG A 1096 4.13 6.89 -36.79
C ARG A 1096 3.99 7.21 -38.29
N ASN A 1097 2.77 7.43 -38.77
CA ASN A 1097 2.47 7.72 -40.19
C ASN A 1097 2.82 9.16 -40.64
N VAL A 1098 3.16 10.06 -39.70
CA VAL A 1098 3.56 11.44 -40.04
C VAL A 1098 5.02 11.49 -40.50
N LYS A 1099 5.88 10.60 -39.99
CA LYS A 1099 7.29 10.55 -40.42
C LYS A 1099 7.47 10.06 -41.85
N GLU A 1100 6.67 9.07 -42.28
CA GLU A 1100 6.68 8.59 -43.68
C GLU A 1100 6.12 9.66 -44.64
N LYS A 1101 5.01 10.33 -44.28
CA LYS A 1101 4.47 11.43 -45.12
C LYS A 1101 5.27 12.72 -45.05
N GLN A 1102 6.06 12.95 -44.01
CA GLN A 1102 7.01 14.07 -43.97
C GLN A 1102 8.16 13.85 -44.95
N GLN A 1103 8.58 12.61 -45.21
CA GLN A 1103 9.50 12.31 -46.31
C GLN A 1103 8.86 12.64 -47.67
N ASP A 1104 7.59 12.27 -47.88
CA ASP A 1104 6.88 12.60 -49.13
C ASP A 1104 6.66 14.13 -49.32
N LEU A 1105 6.47 14.88 -48.23
CA LEU A 1105 6.35 16.36 -48.22
C LEU A 1105 7.70 17.10 -48.21
N ILE A 1106 8.82 16.38 -48.14
CA ILE A 1106 10.17 16.92 -48.36
C ILE A 1106 10.55 16.78 -49.85
N GLU A 1107 9.86 15.93 -50.60
CA GLU A 1107 10.00 15.76 -52.06
C GLU A 1107 9.08 16.67 -52.90
N GLU A 1108 8.16 17.43 -52.28
CA GLU A 1108 7.40 18.56 -52.85
C GLU A 1108 7.85 19.91 -52.28
#